data_AF-A0A9K3LLN4-F1
#
_entry.id   AF-A0A9K3LLN4-F1
#
_cell.length_a   1.000
_cell.length_b   1.000
_cell.length_c   1.000
_cell.angle_alpha   90.00
_cell.angle_beta   90.00
_cell.angle_gamma   90.00
#
_symmetry.space_group_name_H-M   'P 1'
#
loop_
_entity.id
_entity.type
_entity.pdbx_description
1 polymer ?
#
loop_
_entity_poly.entity_id
_entity_poly.type
_entity_poly.pdbx_seq_one_letter_code
_entity_poly.pdbx_strand_id
1 'polypeptide(L)'
;MDDMETRKLQQKESVYRKLYSSILQKHKGVLQQPEQPSSLSDVDDNVFDAEQQLLNRIFQTEVQNLLLGVGTTAFSFALLRTAKTRAMASVFGEAKAKALVEANVRAKQVGTEGIQNRVAFFVESMFSVWVGYRSYDYASHHRSDASWDAVAEIPLCQGRSRISEALCPEWIETTKTQVPGPFWEALKSGKLRDQRFGRFNLIRSDSEFCRAFPASVAAGDLHTPHKSPALTKVLDNRSAFKLDPKHEQPMGTWTSEEIRDAVDEHVMLTWAPGKARHNVPIITHGEGVYVFDDKGKKYLDWTSQAVCSNIGYTVPDNVVEGTVRQMKELPFIYGGLGITEVRARLASLVSDILPGDLTGMVFPSSGSEANEAAIMCARRYTGKFKVINWYRSYHGGTTNSQQATGDFRRWFGGDNVPGFVKAFAPYPLFWDYAGDNEAERTQMALNMLEEQILNEGPDTIALIQFESVIRGGGVIMPPPGYMQGVRAICDKYDILMHCDEVMVGFGRTGKLFGFQNYEGVIPDIVTAAKGITSAILPLSMMACRKHIMDGFEDKPLGWGSTYQAHPVAMACAYENLKYMIKEDILGHVQELEPVFEDCMRTLTESHPSIKQYRHVGMFGCFDAHLPNGENPQLQHTAVHEAFVKYRMAYTENGLIGLLRAPHLHVAPPLTITKDELLDGFDRQDRALYALDEGLGY
;
A
#
# COMPACT_ATOMS: atom_id res chain seq x y z
N MET A 1 -16.90 -10.51 -35.64
CA MET A 1 -16.26 -11.55 -34.79
C MET A 1 -16.94 -11.52 -33.42
N ASP A 2 -18.27 -11.73 -33.39
CA ASP A 2 -19.07 -11.62 -32.15
C ASP A 2 -20.38 -12.44 -32.20
N ASP A 3 -20.36 -13.59 -32.88
CA ASP A 3 -21.49 -14.55 -32.90
C ASP A 3 -21.08 -15.93 -32.35
N MET A 4 -19.79 -16.15 -32.06
CA MET A 4 -19.30 -17.44 -31.57
C MET A 4 -19.15 -17.49 -30.04
N GLU A 5 -18.71 -16.39 -29.43
CA GLU A 5 -18.65 -16.24 -27.97
C GLU A 5 -20.05 -16.10 -27.37
N THR A 6 -20.91 -15.29 -27.97
CA THR A 6 -22.33 -15.13 -27.59
C THR A 6 -23.09 -16.45 -27.72
N ARG A 7 -22.86 -17.23 -28.79
CA ARG A 7 -23.42 -18.59 -28.90
C ARG A 7 -22.85 -19.56 -27.88
N LYS A 8 -21.55 -19.49 -27.55
CA LYS A 8 -20.94 -20.32 -26.50
C LYS A 8 -21.44 -19.98 -25.10
N LEU A 9 -21.70 -18.69 -24.83
CA LEU A 9 -22.30 -18.21 -23.58
C LEU A 9 -23.77 -18.59 -23.48
N GLN A 10 -24.57 -18.40 -24.52
CA GLN A 10 -25.97 -18.84 -24.57
C GLN A 10 -26.11 -20.37 -24.52
N GLN A 11 -25.16 -21.11 -25.10
CA GLN A 11 -25.13 -22.57 -25.05
C GLN A 11 -24.68 -23.07 -23.66
N LYS A 12 -23.74 -22.38 -22.99
CA LYS A 12 -23.41 -22.64 -21.58
C LYS A 12 -24.57 -22.28 -20.66
N GLU A 13 -25.22 -21.14 -20.84
CA GLU A 13 -26.39 -20.73 -20.05
C GLU A 13 -27.58 -21.67 -20.27
N SER A 14 -27.80 -22.15 -21.49
CA SER A 14 -28.80 -23.18 -21.83
C SER A 14 -28.50 -24.52 -21.14
N VAL A 15 -27.22 -24.93 -21.11
CA VAL A 15 -26.77 -26.15 -20.42
C VAL A 15 -26.92 -25.99 -18.90
N TYR A 16 -26.54 -24.84 -18.33
CA TYR A 16 -26.72 -24.56 -16.90
C TYR A 16 -28.19 -24.45 -16.51
N ARG A 17 -29.04 -23.79 -17.30
CA ARG A 17 -30.50 -23.75 -17.06
C ARG A 17 -31.14 -25.13 -17.21
N LYS A 18 -30.73 -25.96 -18.18
CA LYS A 18 -31.20 -27.36 -18.29
C LYS A 18 -30.69 -28.23 -17.14
N LEU A 19 -29.47 -28.05 -16.69
CA LEU A 19 -28.88 -28.78 -15.57
C LEU A 19 -29.58 -28.38 -14.26
N TYR A 20 -29.79 -27.08 -14.04
CA TYR A 20 -30.48 -26.53 -12.87
C TYR A 20 -31.97 -26.90 -12.86
N SER A 21 -32.66 -26.81 -14.00
CA SER A 21 -34.06 -27.25 -14.13
C SER A 21 -34.20 -28.77 -13.98
N SER A 22 -33.25 -29.56 -14.50
CA SER A 22 -33.19 -31.01 -14.31
C SER A 22 -32.96 -31.38 -12.85
N ILE A 23 -32.08 -30.68 -12.14
CA ILE A 23 -31.85 -30.85 -10.71
C ILE A 23 -33.13 -30.50 -9.92
N LEU A 24 -33.74 -29.35 -10.18
CA LEU A 24 -35.01 -28.94 -9.53
C LEU A 24 -36.17 -29.88 -9.83
N GLN A 25 -36.27 -30.41 -11.05
CA GLN A 25 -37.34 -31.30 -11.47
C GLN A 25 -37.14 -32.73 -10.96
N LYS A 26 -35.89 -33.19 -10.83
CA LYS A 26 -35.51 -34.51 -10.30
C LYS A 26 -35.55 -34.57 -8.77
N HIS A 27 -35.47 -33.42 -8.11
CA HIS A 27 -35.59 -33.26 -6.65
C HIS A 27 -36.88 -32.52 -6.22
N LYS A 28 -37.86 -32.42 -7.13
CA LYS A 28 -39.13 -31.70 -6.92
C LYS A 28 -39.99 -32.25 -5.77
N GLY A 29 -39.80 -33.51 -5.39
CA GLY A 29 -40.47 -34.13 -4.23
C GLY A 29 -39.84 -33.77 -2.88
N VAL A 30 -38.73 -33.05 -2.85
CA VAL A 30 -38.04 -32.60 -1.62
C VAL A 30 -38.16 -31.08 -1.43
N LEU A 31 -38.57 -30.33 -2.46
CA LEU A 31 -38.84 -28.89 -2.40
C LEU A 31 -40.35 -28.56 -2.33
N GLN A 32 -41.18 -29.46 -1.78
CA GLN A 32 -42.56 -29.12 -1.43
C GLN A 32 -42.66 -28.68 0.03
N GLN A 33 -43.34 -27.55 0.22
CA GLN A 33 -43.45 -26.75 1.44
C GLN A 33 -43.71 -27.61 2.69
N PRO A 34 -42.90 -27.52 3.75
CA PRO A 34 -43.33 -27.99 5.05
C PRO A 34 -44.46 -27.09 5.54
N GLU A 35 -45.46 -27.69 6.18
CA GLU A 35 -46.52 -27.01 6.91
C GLU A 35 -45.92 -25.90 7.80
N GLN A 36 -46.65 -24.80 7.98
CA GLN A 36 -46.16 -23.65 8.75
C GLN A 36 -45.62 -24.10 10.12
N PRO A 37 -44.34 -23.87 10.41
CA PRO A 37 -43.74 -24.31 11.66
C PRO A 37 -44.34 -23.52 12.81
N SER A 38 -44.65 -24.22 13.91
CA SER A 38 -45.24 -23.63 15.10
C SER A 38 -44.23 -22.86 15.97
N SER A 39 -42.92 -22.90 15.65
CA SER A 39 -41.90 -22.05 16.29
C SER A 39 -40.61 -21.88 15.47
N LEU A 40 -39.81 -20.85 15.80
CA LEU A 40 -38.58 -20.43 15.10
C LEU A 40 -37.39 -21.38 15.23
N SER A 41 -37.39 -22.33 16.16
CA SER A 41 -36.29 -23.31 16.29
C SER A 41 -36.35 -24.43 15.26
N ASP A 42 -37.52 -24.69 14.65
CA ASP A 42 -37.70 -25.79 13.69
C ASP A 42 -37.34 -25.42 12.23
N VAL A 43 -37.01 -24.15 11.98
CA VAL A 43 -36.66 -23.62 10.65
C VAL A 43 -35.16 -23.77 10.34
N ASP A 44 -34.29 -23.70 11.35
CA ASP A 44 -32.83 -23.79 11.14
C ASP A 44 -32.36 -25.24 10.92
N ASP A 45 -32.91 -26.21 11.66
CA ASP A 45 -32.47 -27.61 11.57
C ASP A 45 -32.84 -28.27 10.22
N ASN A 46 -33.99 -27.92 9.64
CA ASN A 46 -34.46 -28.50 8.37
C ASN A 46 -33.75 -27.93 7.13
N VAL A 47 -33.31 -26.66 7.18
CA VAL A 47 -32.52 -26.04 6.11
C VAL A 47 -31.08 -26.56 6.13
N PHE A 48 -30.53 -26.76 7.33
CA PHE A 48 -29.17 -27.27 7.53
C PHE A 48 -29.01 -28.72 7.08
N ASP A 49 -30.00 -29.59 7.32
CA ASP A 49 -29.98 -30.99 6.86
C ASP A 49 -30.09 -31.12 5.33
N ALA A 50 -30.81 -30.22 4.67
CA ALA A 50 -30.93 -30.19 3.21
C ALA A 50 -29.61 -29.75 2.53
N GLU A 51 -28.88 -28.78 3.11
CA GLU A 51 -27.57 -28.34 2.62
C GLU A 51 -26.47 -29.41 2.86
N GLN A 52 -26.49 -30.10 3.99
CA GLN A 52 -25.62 -31.25 4.30
C GLN A 52 -25.76 -32.40 3.29
N GLN A 53 -26.99 -32.75 2.88
CA GLN A 53 -27.22 -33.84 1.93
C GLN A 53 -26.80 -33.49 0.49
N LEU A 54 -26.90 -32.22 0.10
CA LEU A 54 -26.45 -31.72 -1.20
C LEU A 54 -24.92 -31.72 -1.30
N LEU A 55 -24.23 -31.23 -0.27
CA LEU A 55 -22.77 -31.21 -0.19
C LEU A 55 -22.16 -32.63 -0.19
N ASN A 56 -22.76 -33.59 0.54
CA ASN A 56 -22.29 -34.97 0.57
C ASN A 56 -22.39 -35.69 -0.80
N ARG A 57 -23.39 -35.37 -1.63
CA ARG A 57 -23.51 -35.97 -2.98
C ARG A 57 -22.59 -35.33 -4.02
N ILE A 58 -22.32 -34.02 -3.92
CA ILE A 58 -21.31 -33.34 -4.74
C ILE A 58 -19.93 -33.93 -4.44
N PHE A 59 -19.61 -34.15 -3.15
CA PHE A 59 -18.36 -34.75 -2.70
C PHE A 59 -18.17 -36.19 -3.20
N GLN A 60 -19.21 -37.04 -3.16
CA GLN A 60 -19.10 -38.40 -3.66
C GLN A 60 -18.93 -38.50 -5.20
N THR A 61 -19.57 -37.61 -5.96
CA THR A 61 -19.62 -37.71 -7.43
C THR A 61 -18.38 -37.10 -8.11
N GLU A 62 -17.88 -35.96 -7.63
CA GLU A 62 -16.70 -35.30 -8.19
C GLU A 62 -15.40 -36.01 -7.78
N VAL A 63 -15.30 -36.49 -6.53
CA VAL A 63 -14.11 -37.20 -6.02
C VAL A 63 -13.99 -38.60 -6.63
N GLN A 64 -15.09 -39.33 -6.87
CA GLN A 64 -15.03 -40.62 -7.59
C GLN A 64 -14.58 -40.45 -9.04
N ASN A 65 -15.05 -39.41 -9.75
CA ASN A 65 -14.65 -39.15 -11.14
C ASN A 65 -13.18 -38.73 -11.24
N LEU A 66 -12.66 -37.97 -10.26
CA LEU A 66 -11.24 -37.61 -10.18
C LEU A 66 -10.37 -38.84 -9.85
N LEU A 67 -10.81 -39.70 -8.92
CA LEU A 67 -10.09 -40.93 -8.54
C LEU A 67 -10.11 -42.00 -9.65
N LEU A 68 -11.18 -42.10 -10.44
CA LEU A 68 -11.27 -43.00 -11.60
C LEU A 68 -10.36 -42.56 -12.75
N GLY A 69 -10.23 -41.24 -12.98
CA GLY A 69 -9.30 -40.69 -13.99
C GLY A 69 -7.82 -40.82 -13.57
N VAL A 70 -7.51 -40.66 -12.29
CA VAL A 70 -6.15 -40.77 -11.76
C VAL A 70 -5.72 -42.24 -11.62
N GLY A 71 -6.64 -43.13 -11.23
CA GLY A 71 -6.37 -44.56 -11.05
C GLY A 71 -6.10 -45.31 -12.36
N THR A 72 -6.85 -45.01 -13.43
CA THR A 72 -6.64 -45.61 -14.76
C THR A 72 -5.32 -45.16 -15.40
N THR A 73 -4.92 -43.91 -15.18
CA THR A 73 -3.64 -43.37 -15.63
C THR A 73 -2.46 -43.96 -14.86
N ALA A 74 -2.56 -44.09 -13.53
CA ALA A 74 -1.52 -44.69 -12.69
C ALA A 74 -1.32 -46.19 -12.97
N PHE A 75 -2.40 -46.95 -13.21
CA PHE A 75 -2.33 -48.39 -13.50
C PHE A 75 -1.72 -48.66 -14.89
N SER A 76 -2.07 -47.83 -15.87
CA SER A 76 -1.50 -47.86 -17.23
C SER A 76 -0.01 -47.52 -17.23
N PHE A 77 0.42 -46.54 -16.44
CA PHE A 77 1.83 -46.18 -16.26
C PHE A 77 2.64 -47.21 -15.47
N ALA A 78 2.04 -47.88 -14.49
CA ALA A 78 2.68 -48.95 -13.72
C ALA A 78 2.98 -50.19 -14.59
N LEU A 79 2.04 -50.59 -15.46
CA LEU A 79 2.24 -51.66 -16.45
C LEU A 79 3.32 -51.30 -17.48
N LEU A 80 3.32 -50.05 -17.97
CA LEU A 80 4.31 -49.53 -18.91
C LEU A 80 5.74 -49.48 -18.36
N ARG A 81 5.87 -49.35 -17.04
CA ARG A 81 7.16 -49.26 -16.34
C ARG A 81 7.79 -50.62 -16.08
N THR A 82 7.01 -51.70 -16.09
CA THR A 82 7.45 -53.03 -15.63
C THR A 82 7.30 -54.16 -16.66
N ALA A 83 6.43 -54.03 -17.66
CA ALA A 83 6.22 -55.08 -18.67
C ALA A 83 7.15 -54.93 -19.89
N LYS A 84 7.76 -56.03 -20.34
CA LYS A 84 8.49 -56.07 -21.63
C LYS A 84 7.49 -55.93 -22.79
N THR A 85 7.89 -55.34 -23.92
CA THR A 85 7.02 -55.06 -25.09
C THR A 85 6.22 -56.29 -25.54
N ARG A 86 6.77 -57.51 -25.44
CA ARG A 86 6.07 -58.77 -25.73
C ARG A 86 4.89 -59.07 -24.77
N ALA A 87 5.02 -58.74 -23.49
CA ALA A 87 3.95 -58.92 -22.49
C ALA A 87 2.82 -57.88 -22.66
N MET A 88 3.13 -56.70 -23.19
CA MET A 88 2.12 -55.72 -23.57
C MET A 88 1.49 -56.04 -24.94
N ALA A 89 2.25 -56.62 -25.86
CA ALA A 89 1.74 -57.04 -27.17
C ALA A 89 0.69 -58.16 -27.06
N SER A 90 0.81 -59.06 -26.08
CA SER A 90 -0.21 -60.10 -25.83
C SER A 90 -1.53 -59.55 -25.26
N VAL A 91 -1.51 -58.35 -24.66
CA VAL A 91 -2.72 -57.74 -24.04
C VAL A 91 -3.33 -56.68 -24.95
N PHE A 92 -2.53 -55.92 -25.70
CA PHE A 92 -2.98 -54.74 -26.44
C PHE A 92 -2.59 -54.71 -27.93
N GLY A 93 -1.90 -55.75 -28.43
CA GLY A 93 -1.38 -55.83 -29.79
C GLY A 93 -0.04 -55.11 -29.98
N GLU A 94 0.79 -55.61 -30.90
CA GLU A 94 2.21 -55.26 -30.99
C GLU A 94 2.47 -53.79 -31.38
N ALA A 95 1.65 -53.22 -32.27
CA ALA A 95 1.75 -51.82 -32.68
C ALA A 95 1.42 -50.83 -31.55
N LYS A 96 0.40 -51.15 -30.73
CA LYS A 96 -0.06 -50.31 -29.62
C LYS A 96 0.92 -50.35 -28.44
N ALA A 97 1.50 -51.52 -28.19
CA ALA A 97 2.55 -51.70 -27.20
C ALA A 97 3.81 -50.87 -27.51
N LYS A 98 4.16 -50.72 -28.80
CA LYS A 98 5.34 -49.95 -29.24
C LYS A 98 5.15 -48.44 -29.05
N ALA A 99 3.96 -47.92 -29.39
CA ALA A 99 3.62 -46.50 -29.24
C ALA A 99 3.62 -46.02 -27.78
N LEU A 100 3.16 -46.86 -26.84
CA LEU A 100 3.14 -46.50 -25.42
C LEU A 100 4.54 -46.48 -24.79
N VAL A 101 5.46 -47.32 -25.28
CA VAL A 101 6.87 -47.29 -24.84
C VAL A 101 7.57 -46.01 -25.32
N GLU A 102 7.33 -45.59 -26.56
CA GLU A 102 7.87 -44.33 -27.09
C GLU A 102 7.34 -43.07 -26.36
N ALA A 103 6.06 -43.08 -25.97
CA ALA A 103 5.47 -41.99 -25.18
C ALA A 103 6.11 -41.85 -23.78
N ASN A 104 6.45 -42.96 -23.14
CA ASN A 104 7.12 -42.97 -21.83
C ASN A 104 8.57 -42.43 -21.91
N VAL A 105 9.28 -42.69 -23.02
CA VAL A 105 10.61 -42.13 -23.27
C VAL A 105 10.52 -40.61 -23.47
N ARG A 106 9.53 -40.12 -24.23
CA ARG A 106 9.28 -38.68 -24.40
C ARG A 106 8.88 -37.99 -23.10
N ALA A 107 7.99 -38.58 -22.29
CA ALA A 107 7.56 -37.98 -21.02
C ALA A 107 8.72 -37.74 -20.03
N LYS A 108 9.72 -38.64 -20.02
CA LYS A 108 10.94 -38.46 -19.22
C LYS A 108 11.85 -37.33 -19.70
N GLN A 109 11.77 -36.95 -20.97
CA GLN A 109 12.56 -35.84 -21.53
C GLN A 109 12.00 -34.46 -21.17
N VAL A 110 10.76 -34.36 -20.64
CA VAL A 110 10.03 -33.08 -20.45
C VAL A 110 9.85 -32.68 -18.97
N GLY A 111 10.43 -33.40 -18.00
CA GLY A 111 10.59 -32.93 -16.60
C GLY A 111 9.32 -32.51 -15.84
N THR A 112 8.45 -33.46 -15.46
CA THR A 112 7.14 -33.18 -14.81
C THR A 112 7.12 -33.20 -13.26
N GLU A 113 8.22 -32.87 -12.58
CA GLU A 113 8.28 -32.77 -11.11
C GLU A 113 7.35 -31.70 -10.51
N GLY A 114 7.05 -30.62 -11.25
CA GLY A 114 6.23 -29.51 -10.77
C GLY A 114 4.75 -29.85 -10.53
N ILE A 115 4.21 -30.90 -11.16
CA ILE A 115 2.81 -31.31 -10.98
C ILE A 115 2.66 -32.14 -9.70
N GLN A 116 3.69 -32.91 -9.31
CA GLN A 116 3.67 -33.72 -8.10
C GLN A 116 3.65 -32.88 -6.83
N ASN A 117 4.38 -31.75 -6.83
CA ASN A 117 4.45 -30.83 -5.69
C ASN A 117 3.15 -30.05 -5.45
N ARG A 118 2.39 -29.72 -6.51
CA ARG A 118 1.12 -28.98 -6.38
C ARG A 118 -0.02 -29.83 -5.83
N VAL A 119 0.00 -31.14 -6.11
CA VAL A 119 -1.00 -32.08 -5.59
C VAL A 119 -0.81 -32.34 -4.10
N ALA A 120 0.43 -32.41 -3.61
CA ALA A 120 0.73 -32.59 -2.19
C ALA A 120 0.25 -31.40 -1.34
N PHE A 121 0.52 -30.17 -1.79
CA PHE A 121 0.10 -28.94 -1.12
C PHE A 121 -1.43 -28.79 -1.02
N PHE A 122 -2.15 -29.19 -2.07
CA PHE A 122 -3.61 -29.12 -2.11
C PHE A 122 -4.28 -30.09 -1.14
N VAL A 123 -3.69 -31.28 -0.95
CA VAL A 123 -4.21 -32.29 -0.01
C VAL A 123 -3.97 -31.90 1.45
N GLU A 124 -2.82 -31.30 1.78
CA GLU A 124 -2.54 -30.81 3.15
C GLU A 124 -3.47 -29.65 3.56
N SER A 125 -3.70 -28.70 2.65
CA SER A 125 -4.52 -27.52 2.94
C SER A 125 -5.99 -27.88 3.21
N MET A 126 -6.53 -28.88 2.51
CA MET A 126 -7.91 -29.34 2.69
C MET A 126 -8.13 -30.07 4.03
N PHE A 127 -7.11 -30.75 4.55
CA PHE A 127 -7.20 -31.48 5.82
C PHE A 127 -7.21 -30.51 7.02
N SER A 128 -6.40 -29.45 6.96
CA SER A 128 -6.34 -28.42 8.02
C SER A 128 -7.63 -27.60 8.15
N VAL A 129 -8.26 -27.24 7.03
CA VAL A 129 -9.53 -26.47 7.01
C VAL A 129 -10.68 -27.28 7.61
N TRP A 130 -10.74 -28.57 7.32
CA TRP A 130 -11.81 -29.44 7.80
C TRP A 130 -11.73 -29.73 9.31
N VAL A 131 -10.52 -29.84 9.86
CA VAL A 131 -10.32 -29.96 11.32
C VAL A 131 -10.72 -28.67 12.05
N GLY A 132 -10.35 -27.50 11.51
CA GLY A 132 -10.72 -26.21 12.10
C GLY A 132 -12.22 -25.95 12.14
N TYR A 133 -12.96 -26.34 11.09
CA TYR A 133 -14.41 -26.18 11.01
C TYR A 133 -15.17 -27.02 12.07
N ARG A 134 -14.75 -28.28 12.29
CA ARG A 134 -15.36 -29.18 13.28
C ARG A 134 -15.11 -28.74 14.73
N SER A 135 -13.95 -28.16 15.02
CA SER A 135 -13.63 -27.61 16.34
C SER A 135 -14.47 -26.37 16.66
N TYR A 136 -14.75 -25.54 15.66
CA TYR A 136 -15.62 -24.36 15.81
C TYR A 136 -17.08 -24.74 16.07
N ASP A 137 -17.61 -25.69 15.28
CA ASP A 137 -18.99 -26.16 15.36
C ASP A 137 -19.33 -26.83 16.71
N TYR A 138 -18.37 -27.55 17.30
CA TYR A 138 -18.54 -28.17 18.62
C TYR A 138 -18.60 -27.14 19.76
N ALA A 139 -17.76 -26.09 19.69
CA ALA A 139 -17.70 -25.03 20.69
C ALA A 139 -18.91 -24.09 20.63
N SER A 140 -19.54 -23.90 19.47
CA SER A 140 -20.71 -23.05 19.31
C SER A 140 -22.02 -23.68 19.79
N HIS A 141 -22.14 -25.01 19.74
CA HIS A 141 -23.37 -25.74 20.10
C HIS A 141 -23.49 -26.11 21.58
N HIS A 142 -22.39 -26.19 22.34
CA HIS A 142 -22.39 -26.60 23.75
C HIS A 142 -22.16 -25.41 24.69
N ARG A 143 -23.14 -24.50 24.79
CA ARG A 143 -23.11 -23.27 25.61
C ARG A 143 -23.01 -23.56 27.13
N SER A 144 -21.86 -24.02 27.62
CA SER A 144 -21.32 -23.85 28.98
C SER A 144 -19.98 -24.61 29.13
N ASP A 145 -18.91 -23.92 29.50
CA ASP A 145 -17.65 -24.43 30.08
C ASP A 145 -16.95 -25.65 29.43
N ALA A 146 -16.97 -25.79 28.10
CA ALA A 146 -16.09 -26.77 27.43
C ALA A 146 -14.63 -26.28 27.45
N SER A 147 -13.74 -26.97 28.18
CA SER A 147 -12.30 -26.71 28.15
C SER A 147 -11.65 -27.24 26.85
N TRP A 148 -10.48 -26.71 26.48
CA TRP A 148 -9.71 -27.18 25.31
C TRP A 148 -9.40 -28.69 25.35
N ASP A 149 -9.43 -29.31 26.53
CA ASP A 149 -9.29 -30.76 26.70
C ASP A 149 -10.46 -31.54 26.09
N ALA A 150 -11.69 -31.00 26.15
CA ALA A 150 -12.86 -31.62 25.52
C ALA A 150 -12.85 -31.51 23.99
N VAL A 151 -12.19 -30.47 23.44
CA VAL A 151 -11.97 -30.31 21.99
C VAL A 151 -10.89 -31.27 21.49
N ALA A 152 -9.91 -31.62 22.32
CA ALA A 152 -8.85 -32.58 22.00
C ALA A 152 -9.35 -34.04 21.94
N GLU A 153 -10.51 -34.34 22.54
CA GLU A 153 -11.16 -35.64 22.47
C GLU A 153 -12.04 -35.86 21.22
N ILE A 154 -12.18 -34.84 20.36
CA ILE A 154 -12.91 -34.97 19.08
C ILE A 154 -12.14 -35.93 18.14
N PRO A 155 -12.76 -37.01 17.63
CA PRO A 155 -12.07 -38.11 16.93
C PRO A 155 -11.21 -37.73 15.71
N LEU A 156 -11.45 -36.57 15.09
CA LEU A 156 -10.69 -36.09 13.91
C LEU A 156 -9.33 -35.49 14.26
N CYS A 157 -9.13 -35.06 15.51
CA CYS A 157 -7.82 -34.68 16.02
C CYS A 157 -6.92 -35.91 16.29
N GLN A 158 -7.50 -37.12 16.35
CA GLN A 158 -6.79 -38.36 16.73
C GLN A 158 -6.23 -39.18 15.53
N GLY A 159 -6.12 -38.59 14.32
CA GLY A 159 -5.87 -39.34 13.07
C GLY A 159 -4.63 -38.97 12.22
N ARG A 160 -3.41 -39.11 12.77
CA ARG A 160 -2.11 -39.43 12.10
C ARG A 160 -1.55 -38.52 10.98
N SER A 161 -0.82 -37.46 11.34
CA SER A 161 0.32 -36.97 10.54
C SER A 161 1.64 -37.32 11.26
N ARG A 162 2.69 -37.69 10.52
CA ARG A 162 4.02 -38.09 11.06
C ARG A 162 4.79 -36.95 11.77
N ILE A 163 4.13 -35.84 12.08
CA ILE A 163 4.66 -34.72 12.86
C ILE A 163 4.33 -34.90 14.36
N SER A 164 3.30 -35.69 14.71
CA SER A 164 2.89 -35.91 16.12
C SER A 164 3.77 -36.88 16.91
N GLU A 165 4.54 -37.76 16.25
CA GLU A 165 5.43 -38.74 16.91
C GLU A 165 6.62 -38.10 17.64
N ALA A 166 6.87 -36.80 17.45
CA ALA A 166 7.88 -36.07 18.22
C ALA A 166 7.32 -35.47 19.54
N LEU A 167 6.02 -35.52 19.79
CA LEU A 167 5.38 -34.73 20.86
C LEU A 167 4.56 -35.53 21.91
N CYS A 168 4.23 -36.83 21.76
CA CYS A 168 3.53 -37.55 22.85
C CYS A 168 3.64 -39.12 22.79
N PRO A 169 4.17 -39.83 23.82
CA PRO A 169 4.49 -41.27 23.76
C PRO A 169 3.35 -42.30 23.97
N GLU A 170 2.26 -42.03 24.69
CA GLU A 170 1.29 -43.09 25.04
C GLU A 170 0.47 -43.64 23.83
N TRP A 171 0.34 -42.87 22.76
CA TRP A 171 -0.40 -43.28 21.54
C TRP A 171 0.33 -44.37 20.71
N ILE A 172 1.63 -44.55 20.94
CA ILE A 172 2.47 -45.58 20.30
C ILE A 172 2.13 -46.97 20.84
N GLU A 173 1.64 -47.08 22.07
CA GLU A 173 1.48 -48.38 22.73
C GLU A 173 0.23 -49.12 22.25
N THR A 174 -0.86 -48.40 22.03
CA THR A 174 -2.14 -48.95 21.52
C THR A 174 -2.05 -49.36 20.04
N THR A 175 -1.15 -48.74 19.27
CA THR A 175 -0.97 -49.08 17.84
C THR A 175 -0.21 -50.40 17.65
N LYS A 176 0.63 -50.78 18.61
CA LYS A 176 1.43 -52.03 18.56
C LYS A 176 0.58 -53.30 18.68
N THR A 177 -0.65 -53.21 19.19
CA THR A 177 -1.47 -54.40 19.49
C THR A 177 -2.40 -54.82 18.34
N GLN A 178 -2.60 -53.99 17.31
CA GLN A 178 -3.57 -54.28 16.22
C GLN A 178 -2.99 -54.41 14.81
N VAL A 179 -1.67 -54.33 14.62
CA VAL A 179 -1.02 -54.60 13.33
C VAL A 179 -0.24 -55.91 13.43
N PRO A 180 -0.44 -56.89 12.53
CA PRO A 180 0.21 -58.19 12.63
C PRO A 180 1.74 -58.07 12.67
N GLY A 181 2.35 -58.77 13.64
CA GLY A 181 3.79 -58.73 13.93
C GLY A 181 4.77 -58.82 12.74
N PRO A 182 4.50 -59.55 11.65
CA PRO A 182 5.45 -59.70 10.54
C PRO A 182 5.80 -58.39 9.82
N PHE A 183 4.90 -57.40 9.80
CA PHE A 183 5.13 -56.10 9.18
C PHE A 183 6.20 -55.29 9.95
N TRP A 184 6.18 -55.36 11.27
CA TRP A 184 7.13 -54.68 12.14
C TRP A 184 8.48 -55.39 12.21
N GLU A 185 8.50 -56.73 12.11
CA GLU A 185 9.74 -57.55 12.00
C GLU A 185 10.51 -57.27 10.69
N ALA A 186 9.80 -57.07 9.58
CA ALA A 186 10.41 -56.70 8.30
C ALA A 186 11.07 -55.31 8.33
N LEU A 187 10.48 -54.38 9.10
CA LEU A 187 11.01 -53.03 9.31
C LEU A 187 12.24 -53.03 10.23
N LYS A 188 12.20 -53.83 11.31
CA LYS A 188 13.30 -53.95 12.29
C LYS A 188 14.52 -54.71 11.76
N SER A 189 14.33 -55.68 10.86
CA SER A 189 15.42 -56.52 10.32
C SER A 189 16.21 -55.88 9.17
N GLY A 190 15.89 -54.64 8.76
CA GLY A 190 16.65 -53.90 7.75
C GLY A 190 16.62 -54.49 6.33
N LYS A 191 15.67 -55.39 6.04
CA LYS A 191 15.59 -56.14 4.77
C LYS A 191 14.79 -55.45 3.65
N LEU A 192 14.42 -54.18 3.81
CA LEU A 192 13.92 -53.35 2.69
C LEU A 192 15.11 -52.73 1.94
N ARG A 193 15.80 -53.53 1.12
CA ARG A 193 16.76 -53.07 0.11
C ARG A 193 16.50 -53.76 -1.23
N ASP A 194 16.21 -52.97 -2.26
CA ASP A 194 16.45 -53.31 -3.66
C ASP A 194 17.19 -52.11 -4.29
N GLN A 195 18.53 -52.08 -4.26
CA GLN A 195 19.53 -52.69 -5.15
C GLN A 195 19.72 -52.06 -6.54
N ARG A 196 19.00 -50.99 -6.93
CA ARG A 196 19.30 -50.31 -8.23
C ARG A 196 19.51 -48.81 -8.23
N PHE A 197 19.38 -48.11 -7.11
CA PHE A 197 19.90 -46.75 -6.95
C PHE A 197 20.55 -46.63 -5.57
N GLY A 198 21.88 -46.46 -5.57
CA GLY A 198 22.66 -46.27 -4.36
C GLY A 198 22.21 -45.02 -3.60
N ARG A 199 22.14 -45.13 -2.27
CA ARG A 199 22.00 -44.04 -1.27
C ARG A 199 21.15 -42.84 -1.72
N PHE A 200 19.92 -42.76 -1.24
CA PHE A 200 19.28 -41.45 -1.03
C PHE A 200 20.09 -40.70 0.03
N ASN A 201 21.04 -39.88 -0.42
CA ASN A 201 21.49 -38.72 0.33
C ASN A 201 20.34 -37.71 0.28
N LEU A 202 19.45 -37.77 1.29
CA LEU A 202 18.76 -36.58 1.73
C LEU A 202 19.84 -35.54 2.07
N ILE A 203 19.68 -34.34 1.53
CA ILE A 203 20.58 -33.18 1.60
C ILE A 203 21.04 -32.94 3.06
N ARG A 204 22.12 -33.62 3.45
CA ARG A 204 23.30 -33.07 4.13
C ARG A 204 24.31 -32.97 3.00
N SER A 205 24.76 -31.83 2.52
CA SER A 205 25.05 -30.55 3.14
C SER A 205 25.24 -29.55 1.99
N ASP A 206 24.92 -28.27 2.19
CA ASP A 206 25.81 -27.22 1.68
C ASP A 206 25.74 -25.98 2.59
N SER A 207 26.45 -26.14 3.70
CA SER A 207 27.11 -25.08 4.43
C SER A 207 28.30 -24.46 3.66
N GLU A 208 28.43 -24.70 2.34
CA GLU A 208 29.39 -24.01 1.46
C GLU A 208 28.75 -22.85 0.67
N PHE A 209 27.42 -22.81 0.50
CA PHE A 209 26.76 -21.61 -0.06
C PHE A 209 26.76 -20.42 0.92
N CYS A 210 26.97 -20.69 2.22
CA CYS A 210 27.20 -19.66 3.23
C CYS A 210 28.67 -19.20 3.36
N ARG A 211 29.60 -19.73 2.55
CA ARG A 211 31.03 -19.33 2.58
C ARG A 211 31.49 -18.51 1.37
N ALA A 212 30.60 -18.24 0.41
CA ALA A 212 30.86 -17.37 -0.74
C ALA A 212 30.38 -15.92 -0.54
N PHE A 213 29.91 -15.56 0.66
CA PHE A 213 29.84 -14.16 1.08
C PHE A 213 31.23 -13.75 1.61
N PRO A 214 31.76 -12.56 1.26
CA PRO A 214 32.96 -12.04 1.88
C PRO A 214 32.81 -12.16 3.40
N ALA A 215 33.84 -12.67 4.08
CA ALA A 215 33.87 -12.92 5.52
C ALA A 215 33.78 -11.65 6.39
N SER A 216 33.20 -10.56 5.88
CA SER A 216 32.97 -9.29 6.58
C SER A 216 31.57 -9.16 7.19
N VAL A 217 30.70 -10.18 7.11
CA VAL A 217 29.33 -10.13 7.71
C VAL A 217 29.07 -11.33 8.65
N ALA A 218 30.12 -11.99 9.13
CA ALA A 218 30.01 -13.06 10.13
C ALA A 218 30.05 -12.51 11.56
N ALA A 219 29.01 -11.76 11.97
CA ALA A 219 28.57 -11.56 13.36
C ALA A 219 27.44 -10.51 13.41
N GLY A 220 26.19 -10.93 13.18
CA GLY A 220 25.03 -10.06 13.38
C GLY A 220 23.77 -10.58 12.70
N ASP A 221 22.86 -11.15 13.51
CA ASP A 221 21.42 -11.22 13.26
C ASP A 221 20.89 -11.92 11.99
N LEU A 222 21.10 -13.23 11.89
CA LEU A 222 20.17 -14.09 11.16
C LEU A 222 18.99 -14.42 12.08
N HIS A 223 17.80 -13.92 11.71
CA HIS A 223 16.51 -14.08 12.38
C HIS A 223 16.33 -15.46 13.05
N THR A 224 16.37 -15.45 14.39
CA THR A 224 15.74 -16.49 15.21
C THR A 224 14.24 -16.55 14.88
N PRO A 225 13.62 -17.75 14.82
CA PRO A 225 12.17 -17.83 14.77
C PRO A 225 11.63 -17.08 15.99
N HIS A 226 10.82 -16.04 15.77
CA HIS A 226 10.15 -15.34 16.86
C HIS A 226 9.32 -16.39 17.63
N LYS A 227 9.83 -16.86 18.77
CA LYS A 227 8.98 -17.49 19.77
C LYS A 227 7.93 -16.44 20.07
N SER A 228 6.65 -16.77 19.87
CA SER A 228 5.58 -15.92 20.39
C SER A 228 5.95 -15.61 21.83
N PRO A 229 6.09 -14.33 22.22
CA PRO A 229 6.40 -14.01 23.60
C PRO A 229 5.40 -14.75 24.48
N ALA A 230 5.86 -15.32 25.59
CA ALA A 230 4.93 -15.78 26.60
C ALA A 230 3.95 -14.63 26.86
N LEU A 231 2.65 -14.89 26.84
CA LEU A 231 1.63 -13.89 27.14
C LEU A 231 1.81 -13.47 28.61
N THR A 232 2.72 -12.53 28.85
CA THR A 232 3.07 -12.04 30.20
C THR A 232 2.00 -11.08 30.73
N LYS A 233 1.17 -10.54 29.85
CA LYS A 233 -0.08 -9.82 30.15
C LYS A 233 -1.24 -10.52 29.44
N VAL A 234 -1.74 -11.62 30.01
CA VAL A 234 -3.09 -12.08 29.69
C VAL A 234 -4.05 -11.11 30.37
N LEU A 235 -4.64 -10.20 29.60
CA LEU A 235 -5.69 -9.32 30.11
C LEU A 235 -6.93 -10.18 30.38
N ASP A 236 -7.35 -10.24 31.64
CA ASP A 236 -8.65 -10.83 31.99
C ASP A 236 -9.75 -9.87 31.57
N ASN A 237 -10.28 -10.07 30.36
CA ASN A 237 -11.38 -9.29 29.80
C ASN A 237 -12.72 -9.50 30.55
N ARG A 238 -12.77 -10.37 31.58
CA ARG A 238 -13.94 -10.54 32.45
C ARG A 238 -13.95 -9.56 33.63
N SER A 239 -12.79 -9.00 33.95
CA SER A 239 -12.63 -7.99 35.01
C SER A 239 -12.67 -6.59 34.40
N ALA A 240 -13.21 -5.61 35.14
CA ALA A 240 -13.15 -4.22 34.73
C ALA A 240 -11.69 -3.76 34.63
N PHE A 241 -11.31 -3.15 33.51
CA PHE A 241 -10.01 -2.54 33.35
C PHE A 241 -9.85 -1.43 34.40
N LYS A 242 -8.79 -1.50 35.20
CA LYS A 242 -8.40 -0.40 36.09
C LYS A 242 -7.55 0.57 35.28
N LEU A 243 -8.01 1.80 35.18
CA LEU A 243 -7.23 2.88 34.62
C LEU A 243 -6.10 3.25 35.60
N ASP A 244 -4.88 3.42 35.10
CA ASP A 244 -3.81 4.01 35.91
C ASP A 244 -4.23 5.44 36.28
N PRO A 245 -4.21 5.83 37.57
CA PRO A 245 -4.62 7.16 38.01
C PRO A 245 -3.96 8.32 37.26
N LYS A 246 -2.77 8.13 36.69
CA LYS A 246 -2.13 9.16 35.84
C LYS A 246 -2.93 9.53 34.59
N HIS A 247 -3.79 8.63 34.11
CA HIS A 247 -4.68 8.88 32.97
C HIS A 247 -6.00 9.55 33.37
N GLU A 248 -6.27 9.72 34.67
CA GLU A 248 -7.41 10.54 35.14
C GLU A 248 -7.06 12.03 35.18
N GLN A 249 -5.78 12.38 35.07
CA GLN A 249 -5.35 13.77 35.03
C GLN A 249 -5.77 14.44 33.71
N PRO A 250 -6.13 15.74 33.73
CA PRO A 250 -6.47 16.47 32.51
C PRO A 250 -5.32 16.48 31.48
N MET A 251 -5.66 16.59 30.18
CA MET A 251 -4.63 16.79 29.16
C MET A 251 -3.80 18.05 29.44
N GLY A 252 -2.49 17.95 29.26
CA GLY A 252 -1.54 19.04 29.48
C GLY A 252 -0.98 19.14 30.91
N THR A 253 -1.35 18.24 31.83
CA THR A 253 -0.80 18.24 33.21
C THR A 253 0.40 17.33 33.40
N TRP A 254 0.69 16.44 32.45
CA TRP A 254 1.89 15.60 32.50
C TRP A 254 3.16 16.44 32.44
N THR A 255 4.15 16.06 33.24
CA THR A 255 5.50 16.64 33.23
C THR A 255 6.26 16.22 31.96
N SER A 256 7.29 16.99 31.61
CA SER A 256 8.18 16.65 30.49
C SER A 256 8.83 15.26 30.66
N GLU A 257 9.13 14.86 31.90
CA GLU A 257 9.72 13.54 32.21
C GLU A 257 8.72 12.42 31.92
N GLU A 258 7.47 12.52 32.38
CA GLU A 258 6.42 11.54 32.08
C GLU A 258 6.16 11.40 30.58
N ILE A 259 6.20 12.51 29.84
CA ILE A 259 6.08 12.50 28.37
C ILE A 259 7.28 11.78 27.73
N ARG A 260 8.51 12.04 28.21
CA ARG A 260 9.72 11.36 27.69
C ARG A 260 9.67 9.86 27.94
N ASP A 261 9.31 9.43 29.14
CA ASP A 261 9.22 8.01 29.49
C ASP A 261 8.20 7.30 28.60
N ALA A 262 7.01 7.90 28.42
CA ALA A 262 5.98 7.35 27.53
C ALA A 262 6.45 7.26 26.07
N VAL A 263 7.17 8.27 25.57
CA VAL A 263 7.74 8.25 24.20
C VAL A 263 8.81 7.16 24.08
N ASP A 264 9.66 7.02 25.08
CA ASP A 264 10.78 6.08 25.07
C ASP A 264 10.32 4.63 25.11
N GLU A 265 9.24 4.34 25.84
CA GLU A 265 8.68 3.01 25.98
C GLU A 265 7.66 2.65 24.88
N HIS A 266 6.91 3.61 24.33
CA HIS A 266 5.69 3.31 23.57
C HIS A 266 5.60 3.94 22.17
N VAL A 267 6.52 4.81 21.77
CA VAL A 267 6.41 5.54 20.50
C VAL A 267 7.47 5.12 19.48
N MET A 268 7.01 4.83 18.26
CA MET A 268 7.85 4.65 17.08
C MET A 268 7.76 5.87 16.16
N LEU A 269 8.89 6.30 15.61
CA LEU A 269 8.91 7.32 14.56
C LEU A 269 8.78 6.67 13.18
N THR A 270 8.05 7.32 12.28
CA THR A 270 7.90 6.91 10.89
C THR A 270 8.82 7.80 10.03
N TRP A 271 9.79 7.21 9.33
CA TRP A 271 10.88 7.89 8.58
C TRP A 271 12.11 8.36 9.37
N ALA A 272 12.30 7.89 10.60
CA ALA A 272 13.55 8.11 11.34
C ALA A 272 13.95 6.85 12.13
N PRO A 273 15.25 6.62 12.39
CA PRO A 273 15.69 5.60 13.33
C PRO A 273 15.09 5.84 14.71
N GLY A 274 14.75 4.76 15.43
CA GLY A 274 14.07 4.86 16.73
C GLY A 274 14.79 5.73 17.77
N LYS A 275 16.14 5.76 17.75
CA LYS A 275 16.95 6.59 18.65
C LYS A 275 16.72 8.10 18.49
N ALA A 276 16.21 8.55 17.34
CA ALA A 276 15.97 9.97 17.11
C ALA A 276 14.90 10.56 18.05
N ARG A 277 13.98 9.73 18.58
CA ARG A 277 12.90 10.19 19.48
C ARG A 277 13.40 10.78 20.81
N HIS A 278 14.59 10.38 21.26
CA HIS A 278 15.17 10.92 22.50
C HIS A 278 15.56 12.40 22.36
N ASN A 279 15.77 12.89 21.13
CA ASN A 279 16.31 14.22 20.86
C ASN A 279 15.31 15.17 20.20
N VAL A 280 14.07 14.75 19.90
CA VAL A 280 13.04 15.66 19.38
C VAL A 280 12.50 16.56 20.50
N PRO A 281 12.16 17.83 20.22
CA PRO A 281 11.53 18.71 21.21
C PRO A 281 10.12 18.23 21.56
N ILE A 282 9.68 18.46 22.80
CA ILE A 282 8.30 18.24 23.22
C ILE A 282 7.53 19.50 22.87
N ILE A 283 6.69 19.45 21.84
CA ILE A 283 5.88 20.59 21.42
C ILE A 283 4.62 20.68 22.28
N THR A 284 4.34 21.86 22.83
CA THR A 284 3.20 22.10 23.73
C THR A 284 2.05 22.81 23.05
N HIS A 285 2.32 23.82 22.24
CA HIS A 285 1.32 24.60 21.51
C HIS A 285 1.94 25.29 20.29
N GLY A 286 1.08 25.88 19.46
CA GLY A 286 1.48 26.75 18.35
C GLY A 286 0.60 27.98 18.25
N GLU A 287 1.14 29.04 17.67
CA GLU A 287 0.48 30.33 17.47
C GLU A 287 1.04 30.99 16.21
N GLY A 288 0.15 31.45 15.33
CA GLY A 288 0.53 32.03 14.04
C GLY A 288 1.36 31.04 13.22
N VAL A 289 2.59 31.40 12.90
CA VAL A 289 3.55 30.55 12.17
C VAL A 289 4.56 29.83 13.07
N TYR A 290 4.36 29.88 14.39
CA TYR A 290 5.30 29.39 15.39
C TYR A 290 4.77 28.18 16.17
N VAL A 291 5.69 27.36 16.65
CA VAL A 291 5.45 26.33 17.68
C VAL A 291 6.37 26.55 18.87
N PHE A 292 5.94 26.07 20.04
CA PHE A 292 6.64 26.26 21.31
C PHE A 292 6.90 24.91 21.97
N ASP A 293 8.11 24.72 22.48
CA ASP A 293 8.43 23.53 23.27
C ASP A 293 8.09 23.67 24.76
N ASP A 294 8.27 22.59 25.51
CA ASP A 294 8.07 22.49 26.95
C ASP A 294 9.01 23.38 27.79
N LYS A 295 10.06 23.92 27.17
CA LYS A 295 11.01 24.86 27.78
C LYS A 295 10.70 26.31 27.41
N GLY A 296 9.61 26.56 26.66
CA GLY A 296 9.21 27.88 26.19
C GLY A 296 10.03 28.40 25.01
N LYS A 297 10.87 27.56 24.36
CA LYS A 297 11.58 27.97 23.15
C LYS A 297 10.59 28.05 21.99
N LYS A 298 10.59 29.21 21.34
CA LYS A 298 9.80 29.54 20.15
C LYS A 298 10.54 29.10 18.89
N TYR A 299 9.87 28.36 18.01
CA TYR A 299 10.37 27.93 16.72
C TYR A 299 9.46 28.43 15.60
N LEU A 300 10.03 29.05 14.58
CA LEU A 300 9.34 29.38 13.33
C LEU A 300 9.21 28.10 12.49
N ASP A 301 7.98 27.71 12.16
CA ASP A 301 7.77 26.61 11.22
C ASP A 301 8.11 27.06 9.81
N TRP A 302 9.28 26.65 9.34
CA TRP A 302 9.82 27.11 8.08
C TRP A 302 9.41 26.23 6.89
N THR A 303 8.78 25.07 7.14
CA THR A 303 8.38 24.14 6.08
C THR A 303 6.91 23.74 6.14
N SER A 304 6.11 24.43 6.95
CA SER A 304 4.72 24.07 7.28
C SER A 304 4.65 22.59 7.69
N GLN A 305 5.61 22.13 8.48
CA GLN A 305 5.91 20.73 8.76
C GLN A 305 6.15 19.90 7.49
N ALA A 306 5.21 19.02 7.12
CA ALA A 306 5.26 18.22 5.90
C ALA A 306 4.66 18.95 4.68
N VAL A 307 4.77 20.30 4.64
CA VAL A 307 4.09 21.21 3.69
C VAL A 307 2.58 21.08 3.80
N CYS A 308 2.05 21.26 5.02
CA CYS A 308 0.64 20.99 5.31
C CYS A 308 -0.08 21.99 6.21
N SER A 309 0.62 22.69 7.10
CA SER A 309 0.02 23.73 7.95
C SER A 309 -0.12 25.05 7.17
N ASN A 310 -1.00 25.08 6.16
CA ASN A 310 -1.09 26.23 5.24
C ASN A 310 -1.54 27.52 5.93
N ILE A 311 -2.46 27.48 6.90
CA ILE A 311 -2.88 28.69 7.63
C ILE A 311 -2.15 28.91 8.97
N GLY A 312 -1.14 28.07 9.27
CA GLY A 312 -0.44 28.10 10.55
C GLY A 312 -1.23 27.44 11.68
N TYR A 313 -0.97 27.88 12.91
CA TYR A 313 -1.42 27.26 14.15
C TYR A 313 -2.54 28.02 14.87
N THR A 314 -2.79 29.27 14.51
CA THR A 314 -3.97 30.01 14.99
C THR A 314 -5.16 29.65 14.10
N VAL A 315 -5.93 28.64 14.50
CA VAL A 315 -7.11 28.21 13.77
C VAL A 315 -8.23 29.26 13.90
N PRO A 316 -8.78 29.78 12.79
CA PRO A 316 -9.86 30.78 12.85
C PRO A 316 -11.11 30.26 13.56
N ASP A 317 -11.78 31.12 14.33
CA ASP A 317 -12.95 30.75 15.14
C ASP A 317 -14.06 30.08 14.32
N ASN A 318 -14.35 30.58 13.11
CA ASN A 318 -15.36 29.98 12.25
C ASN A 318 -15.03 28.54 11.83
N VAL A 319 -13.74 28.21 11.69
CA VAL A 319 -13.27 26.85 11.40
C VAL A 319 -13.46 25.95 12.62
N VAL A 320 -13.08 26.44 13.81
CA VAL A 320 -13.28 25.71 15.08
C VAL A 320 -14.76 25.47 15.33
N GLU A 321 -15.59 26.51 15.30
CA GLU A 321 -17.02 26.45 15.56
C GLU A 321 -17.76 25.53 14.58
N GLY A 322 -17.46 25.65 13.28
CA GLY A 322 -18.06 24.79 12.25
C GLY A 322 -17.70 23.31 12.45
N THR A 323 -16.46 23.03 12.81
CA THR A 323 -15.96 21.68 13.09
C THR A 323 -16.60 21.09 14.35
N VAL A 324 -16.63 21.86 15.44
CA VAL A 324 -17.24 21.44 16.73
C VAL A 324 -18.74 21.25 16.59
N ARG A 325 -19.44 22.10 15.82
CA ARG A 325 -20.86 21.94 15.53
C ARG A 325 -21.12 20.60 14.85
N GLN A 326 -20.38 20.28 13.79
CA GLN A 326 -20.52 18.99 13.10
C GLN A 326 -20.22 17.80 14.02
N MET A 327 -19.21 17.92 14.89
CA MET A 327 -18.87 16.87 15.86
C MET A 327 -20.00 16.60 16.86
N LYS A 328 -20.68 17.64 17.33
CA LYS A 328 -21.82 17.53 18.25
C LYS A 328 -23.09 17.00 17.58
N GLU A 329 -23.30 17.34 16.31
CA GLU A 329 -24.50 16.95 15.57
C GLU A 329 -24.41 15.52 15.01
N LEU A 330 -23.33 15.21 14.31
CA LEU A 330 -23.07 13.87 13.76
C LEU A 330 -21.56 13.66 13.60
N PRO A 331 -20.91 12.97 14.54
CA PRO A 331 -19.47 12.76 14.48
C PRO A 331 -19.06 11.86 13.32
N PHE A 332 -19.87 10.85 13.00
CA PHE A 332 -19.54 9.88 11.96
C PHE A 332 -20.78 9.19 11.39
N ILE A 333 -20.75 8.97 10.07
CA ILE A 333 -21.56 7.99 9.37
C ILE A 333 -20.68 7.40 8.26
N TYR A 334 -20.73 6.09 8.05
CA TYR A 334 -19.98 5.47 6.96
C TYR A 334 -20.47 6.01 5.62
N GLY A 335 -19.54 6.47 4.76
CA GLY A 335 -19.87 7.26 3.57
C GLY A 335 -20.76 6.56 2.53
N GLY A 336 -20.89 5.23 2.57
CA GLY A 336 -21.83 4.47 1.73
C GLY A 336 -23.22 4.26 2.34
N LEU A 337 -23.38 4.49 3.65
CA LEU A 337 -24.64 4.28 4.38
C LEU A 337 -25.46 5.57 4.55
N GLY A 338 -24.87 6.73 4.30
CA GLY A 338 -25.59 8.01 4.30
C GLY A 338 -24.77 9.15 3.73
N ILE A 339 -25.47 10.17 3.24
CA ILE A 339 -24.90 11.41 2.71
C ILE A 339 -25.21 12.54 3.69
N THR A 340 -24.19 13.29 4.11
CA THR A 340 -24.33 14.46 4.97
C THR A 340 -24.40 15.74 4.15
N GLU A 341 -25.06 16.76 4.70
CA GLU A 341 -25.09 18.09 4.07
C GLU A 341 -23.68 18.65 3.85
N VAL A 342 -22.79 18.50 4.85
CA VAL A 342 -21.41 18.99 4.75
C VAL A 342 -20.63 18.31 3.62
N ARG A 343 -20.88 17.02 3.35
CA ARG A 343 -20.27 16.32 2.21
C ARG A 343 -20.70 16.94 0.89
N ALA A 344 -22.00 17.20 0.72
CA ALA A 344 -22.55 17.82 -0.48
C ALA A 344 -22.02 19.26 -0.66
N ARG A 345 -22.00 20.05 0.42
CA ARG A 345 -21.49 21.43 0.39
C ARG A 345 -20.01 21.51 0.07
N LEU A 346 -19.17 20.65 0.68
CA LEU A 346 -17.75 20.63 0.37
C LEU A 346 -17.51 20.18 -1.08
N ALA A 347 -18.18 19.13 -1.55
CA ALA A 347 -18.05 18.67 -2.92
C ALA A 347 -18.43 19.77 -3.93
N SER A 348 -19.52 20.51 -3.67
CA SER A 348 -19.93 21.66 -4.48
C SER A 348 -18.87 22.77 -4.46
N LEU A 349 -18.42 23.19 -3.28
CA LEU A 349 -17.40 24.25 -3.17
C LEU A 349 -16.09 23.87 -3.87
N VAL A 350 -15.63 22.63 -3.71
CA VAL A 350 -14.41 22.14 -4.38
C VAL A 350 -14.60 22.09 -5.90
N SER A 351 -15.79 21.71 -6.37
CA SER A 351 -16.11 21.74 -7.81
C SER A 351 -16.15 23.16 -8.36
N ASP A 352 -16.62 24.15 -7.60
CA ASP A 352 -16.68 25.55 -8.03
C ASP A 352 -15.29 26.18 -8.21
N ILE A 353 -14.31 25.73 -7.42
CA ILE A 353 -12.94 26.27 -7.44
C ILE A 353 -11.98 25.47 -8.33
N LEU A 354 -12.33 24.25 -8.73
CA LEU A 354 -11.56 23.48 -9.70
C LEU A 354 -11.89 23.89 -11.14
N PRO A 355 -10.91 23.91 -12.05
CA PRO A 355 -11.16 24.22 -13.45
C PRO A 355 -11.79 23.06 -14.22
N GLY A 356 -12.51 23.39 -15.30
CA GLY A 356 -13.10 22.41 -16.21
C GLY A 356 -14.28 21.66 -15.59
N ASP A 357 -14.38 20.36 -15.87
CA ASP A 357 -15.45 19.46 -15.41
C ASP A 357 -14.96 18.47 -14.35
N LEU A 358 -13.98 18.87 -13.51
CA LEU A 358 -13.49 18.09 -12.37
C LEU A 358 -14.52 18.08 -11.22
N THR A 359 -15.58 17.28 -11.39
CA THR A 359 -16.74 17.24 -10.47
C THR A 359 -16.85 15.96 -9.64
N GLY A 360 -16.23 14.86 -10.07
CA GLY A 360 -16.34 13.56 -9.39
C GLY A 360 -15.42 13.47 -8.18
N MET A 361 -15.97 13.42 -6.97
CA MET A 361 -15.21 13.55 -5.72
C MET A 361 -15.21 12.29 -4.86
N VAL A 362 -14.04 11.93 -4.35
CA VAL A 362 -13.84 10.99 -3.24
C VAL A 362 -13.00 11.70 -2.18
N PHE A 363 -13.28 11.46 -0.90
CA PHE A 363 -12.59 12.15 0.21
C PHE A 363 -11.91 11.16 1.17
N PRO A 364 -10.71 10.65 0.87
CA PRO A 364 -9.97 9.77 1.78
C PRO A 364 -9.34 10.54 2.96
N SER A 365 -8.65 9.84 3.87
CA SER A 365 -8.04 10.49 5.04
C SER A 365 -6.61 11.00 4.82
N SER A 366 -5.93 10.55 3.77
CA SER A 366 -4.53 10.88 3.51
C SER A 366 -4.20 10.96 2.02
N GLY A 367 -3.14 11.70 1.67
CA GLY A 367 -2.67 11.77 0.27
C GLY A 367 -2.30 10.41 -0.32
N SER A 368 -1.74 9.50 0.50
CA SER A 368 -1.49 8.12 0.08
C SER A 368 -2.79 7.42 -0.33
N GLU A 369 -3.85 7.53 0.47
CA GLU A 369 -5.17 6.96 0.15
C GLU A 369 -5.84 7.63 -1.05
N ALA A 370 -5.68 8.95 -1.23
CA ALA A 370 -6.14 9.64 -2.43
C ALA A 370 -5.47 9.10 -3.70
N ASN A 371 -4.17 8.83 -3.64
CA ASN A 371 -3.45 8.21 -4.75
C ASN A 371 -3.83 6.74 -4.97
N GLU A 372 -4.11 5.96 -3.91
CA GLU A 372 -4.73 4.63 -4.05
C GLU A 372 -6.06 4.71 -4.79
N ALA A 373 -6.94 5.62 -4.37
CA ALA A 373 -8.25 5.82 -5.00
C ALA A 373 -8.11 6.24 -6.48
N ALA A 374 -7.18 7.14 -6.80
CA ALA A 374 -6.88 7.58 -8.17
C ALA A 374 -6.41 6.43 -9.07
N ILE A 375 -5.42 5.66 -8.61
CA ILE A 375 -4.86 4.53 -9.37
C ILE A 375 -5.93 3.44 -9.60
N MET A 376 -6.69 3.12 -8.56
CA MET A 376 -7.77 2.12 -8.64
C MET A 376 -8.90 2.59 -9.56
N CYS A 377 -9.28 3.86 -9.46
CA CYS A 377 -10.26 4.50 -10.34
C CYS A 377 -9.83 4.40 -11.81
N ALA A 378 -8.62 4.87 -12.14
CA ALA A 378 -8.12 4.85 -13.51
C ALA A 378 -8.04 3.44 -14.09
N ARG A 379 -7.50 2.46 -13.33
CA ARG A 379 -7.43 1.06 -13.78
C ARG A 379 -8.82 0.49 -14.06
N ARG A 380 -9.78 0.77 -13.20
CA ARG A 380 -11.15 0.24 -13.32
C ARG A 380 -12.00 0.98 -14.36
N TYR A 381 -11.70 2.26 -14.60
CA TYR A 381 -12.35 3.07 -15.61
C TYR A 381 -11.89 2.65 -17.01
N THR A 382 -10.58 2.64 -17.23
CA THR A 382 -9.95 2.37 -18.54
C THR A 382 -9.87 0.89 -18.88
N GLY A 383 -9.85 0.00 -17.88
CA GLY A 383 -9.51 -1.42 -18.06
C GLY A 383 -8.02 -1.68 -18.30
N LYS A 384 -7.19 -0.63 -18.31
CA LYS A 384 -5.73 -0.68 -18.50
C LYS A 384 -5.05 -0.83 -17.12
N PHE A 385 -3.80 -1.31 -17.09
CA PHE A 385 -3.16 -1.73 -15.82
C PHE A 385 -1.96 -0.87 -15.39
N LYS A 386 -1.12 -0.45 -16.35
CA LYS A 386 0.14 0.21 -16.06
C LYS A 386 -0.07 1.66 -15.63
N VAL A 387 0.81 2.12 -14.75
CA VAL A 387 0.91 3.50 -14.27
C VAL A 387 2.31 3.99 -14.58
N ILE A 388 2.43 5.07 -15.36
CA ILE A 388 3.72 5.76 -15.55
C ILE A 388 3.84 6.86 -14.50
N ASN A 389 5.00 6.95 -13.87
CA ASN A 389 5.36 8.04 -12.96
C ASN A 389 6.87 8.29 -13.03
N TRP A 390 7.33 9.34 -12.36
CA TRP A 390 8.70 9.82 -12.50
C TRP A 390 9.62 9.30 -11.42
N TYR A 391 10.89 9.04 -11.75
CA TYR A 391 11.94 9.02 -10.73
C TYR A 391 11.98 10.34 -9.94
N ARG A 392 12.34 10.26 -8.65
CA ARG A 392 12.39 11.39 -7.68
C ARG A 392 11.03 11.96 -7.26
N SER A 393 9.92 11.38 -7.71
CA SER A 393 8.57 11.72 -7.24
C SER A 393 8.24 11.08 -5.89
N TYR A 394 7.22 11.60 -5.21
CA TYR A 394 6.63 11.00 -4.01
C TYR A 394 5.11 11.05 -4.03
N HIS A 395 4.50 9.87 -3.92
CA HIS A 395 3.04 9.71 -4.02
C HIS A 395 2.42 9.03 -2.80
N GLY A 396 3.20 8.62 -1.80
CA GLY A 396 2.66 8.10 -0.54
C GLY A 396 3.41 6.89 0.02
N GLY A 397 2.84 6.31 1.07
CA GLY A 397 3.43 5.20 1.82
C GLY A 397 2.53 3.96 1.96
N THR A 398 1.43 3.88 1.20
CA THR A 398 0.58 2.68 1.08
C THR A 398 0.99 1.84 -0.13
N THR A 399 0.43 0.66 -0.32
CA THR A 399 0.92 -0.31 -1.32
C THR A 399 1.06 0.23 -2.75
N ASN A 400 0.02 0.74 -3.41
CA ASN A 400 0.16 1.29 -4.76
C ASN A 400 0.84 2.68 -4.74
N SER A 401 0.56 3.52 -3.74
CA SER A 401 1.12 4.88 -3.68
C SER A 401 2.64 4.91 -3.42
N GLN A 402 3.14 3.95 -2.64
CA GLN A 402 4.57 3.68 -2.46
C GLN A 402 5.20 3.16 -3.75
N GLN A 403 4.47 2.36 -4.52
CA GLN A 403 4.96 1.85 -5.81
C GLN A 403 4.87 2.90 -6.92
N ALA A 404 4.01 3.90 -6.76
CA ALA A 404 4.02 5.10 -7.58
C ALA A 404 5.19 6.03 -7.21
N THR A 405 5.61 6.08 -5.94
CA THR A 405 6.78 6.89 -5.51
C THR A 405 8.05 6.54 -6.30
N GLY A 406 8.76 7.56 -6.76
CA GLY A 406 9.98 7.45 -7.57
C GLY A 406 11.29 7.61 -6.80
N ASP A 407 11.23 7.81 -5.48
CA ASP A 407 12.40 7.91 -4.60
C ASP A 407 12.66 6.62 -3.81
N PHE A 408 13.72 6.64 -3.00
CA PHE A 408 14.22 5.46 -2.25
C PHE A 408 13.26 4.94 -1.19
N ARG A 409 12.26 5.71 -0.76
CA ARG A 409 11.31 5.28 0.27
C ARG A 409 10.47 4.09 -0.18
N ARG A 410 10.35 3.86 -1.50
CA ARG A 410 9.72 2.66 -2.04
C ARG A 410 10.48 1.38 -1.70
N TRP A 411 11.80 1.45 -1.52
CA TRP A 411 12.65 0.27 -1.29
C TRP A 411 12.36 -0.41 0.05
N PHE A 412 11.89 0.32 1.06
CA PHE A 412 11.55 -0.25 2.37
C PHE A 412 10.36 -1.22 2.31
N GLY A 413 9.45 -1.06 1.34
CA GLY A 413 8.34 -1.99 1.09
C GLY A 413 8.62 -3.05 0.02
N GLY A 414 9.77 -2.94 -0.66
CA GLY A 414 10.14 -3.73 -1.84
C GLY A 414 9.35 -3.39 -3.10
N ASP A 415 9.85 -3.78 -4.27
CA ASP A 415 9.23 -3.54 -5.58
C ASP A 415 8.30 -4.68 -6.00
N ASN A 416 7.33 -4.99 -5.13
CA ASN A 416 6.56 -6.23 -5.20
C ASN A 416 5.19 -6.09 -5.90
N VAL A 417 4.81 -4.88 -6.31
CA VAL A 417 3.54 -4.65 -7.04
C VAL A 417 3.84 -4.37 -8.51
N PRO A 418 3.38 -5.21 -9.45
CA PRO A 418 3.61 -5.01 -10.86
C PRO A 418 2.78 -3.84 -11.42
N GLY A 419 3.14 -3.38 -12.62
CA GLY A 419 2.37 -2.37 -13.35
C GLY A 419 2.74 -0.92 -13.04
N PHE A 420 3.90 -0.67 -12.43
CA PHE A 420 4.44 0.68 -12.23
C PHE A 420 5.70 0.85 -13.06
N VAL A 421 5.66 1.81 -13.99
CA VAL A 421 6.75 2.14 -14.90
C VAL A 421 7.36 3.46 -14.45
N LYS A 422 8.69 3.50 -14.28
CA LYS A 422 9.43 4.71 -13.92
C LYS A 422 9.98 5.38 -15.17
N ALA A 423 9.52 6.59 -15.44
CA ALA A 423 10.06 7.47 -16.47
C ALA A 423 11.09 8.43 -15.87
N PHE A 424 12.01 8.92 -16.70
CA PHE A 424 12.88 10.03 -16.32
C PHE A 424 12.13 11.35 -16.42
N ALA A 425 12.34 12.23 -15.45
CA ALA A 425 11.78 13.58 -15.47
C ALA A 425 12.53 14.45 -16.47
N PRO A 426 11.91 15.53 -17.00
CA PRO A 426 12.58 16.51 -17.86
C PRO A 426 13.57 17.38 -17.06
N TYR A 427 14.27 16.79 -16.09
CA TYR A 427 15.25 17.41 -15.21
C TYR A 427 16.34 16.39 -14.81
N PRO A 428 17.19 15.99 -15.76
CA PRO A 428 18.32 15.08 -15.52
C PRO A 428 19.32 15.65 -14.50
N LEU A 429 20.07 14.76 -13.83
CA LEU A 429 21.03 15.16 -12.79
C LEU A 429 22.44 15.47 -13.30
N PHE A 430 22.88 14.80 -14.36
CA PHE A 430 24.30 14.76 -14.77
C PHE A 430 24.53 15.16 -16.24
N TRP A 431 23.47 15.36 -16.99
CA TRP A 431 23.47 15.68 -18.42
C TRP A 431 22.26 16.56 -18.72
N ASP A 432 22.09 17.00 -19.96
CA ASP A 432 20.91 17.75 -20.41
C ASP A 432 20.43 17.27 -21.78
N TYR A 433 19.14 17.43 -22.06
CA TYR A 433 18.54 17.07 -23.33
C TYR A 433 19.18 17.82 -24.50
N ALA A 434 19.29 17.15 -25.64
CA ALA A 434 19.79 17.78 -26.85
C ALA A 434 18.82 18.86 -27.34
N GLY A 435 19.36 19.99 -27.80
CA GLY A 435 18.60 21.13 -28.28
C GLY A 435 19.37 22.44 -28.07
N ASP A 436 19.27 23.34 -29.04
CA ASP A 436 19.93 24.65 -29.04
C ASP A 436 19.21 25.64 -28.10
N ASN A 437 17.95 25.36 -27.74
CA ASN A 437 17.13 26.16 -26.84
C ASN A 437 16.21 25.29 -25.96
N GLU A 438 15.57 25.91 -24.96
CA GLU A 438 14.71 25.23 -23.99
C GLU A 438 13.51 24.52 -24.63
N ALA A 439 12.93 25.08 -25.70
CA ALA A 439 11.80 24.48 -26.38
C ALA A 439 12.20 23.17 -27.09
N GLU A 440 13.36 23.13 -27.75
CA GLU A 440 13.90 21.91 -28.36
C GLU A 440 14.23 20.84 -27.32
N ARG A 441 14.81 21.24 -26.18
CA ARG A 441 15.09 20.32 -25.06
C ARG A 441 13.81 19.73 -24.47
N THR A 442 12.79 20.57 -24.31
CA THR A 442 11.45 20.13 -23.87
C THR A 442 10.85 19.13 -24.86
N GLN A 443 10.94 19.42 -26.16
CA GLN A 443 10.46 18.52 -27.20
C GLN A 443 11.21 17.17 -27.17
N MET A 444 12.53 17.18 -26.95
CA MET A 444 13.31 15.95 -26.81
C MET A 444 12.87 15.12 -25.59
N ALA A 445 12.60 15.77 -24.46
CA ALA A 445 12.08 15.10 -23.26
C ALA A 445 10.70 14.48 -23.50
N LEU A 446 9.83 15.15 -24.26
CA LEU A 446 8.52 14.63 -24.67
C LEU A 446 8.65 13.44 -25.63
N ASN A 447 9.54 13.52 -26.63
CA ASN A 447 9.81 12.41 -27.54
C ASN A 447 10.27 11.16 -26.79
N MET A 448 11.16 11.32 -25.79
CA MET A 448 11.64 10.22 -24.97
C MET A 448 10.52 9.59 -24.11
N LEU A 449 9.62 10.42 -23.56
CA LEU A 449 8.43 9.92 -22.85
C LEU A 449 7.51 9.14 -23.80
N GLU A 450 7.25 9.69 -24.99
CA GLU A 450 6.41 9.05 -26.00
C GLU A 450 7.00 7.73 -26.49
N GLU A 451 8.31 7.66 -26.73
CA GLU A 451 9.00 6.41 -27.05
C GLU A 451 8.85 5.38 -25.94
N GLN A 452 8.98 5.78 -24.66
CA GLN A 452 8.76 4.87 -23.53
C GLN A 452 7.31 4.36 -23.50
N ILE A 453 6.32 5.23 -23.74
CA ILE A 453 4.90 4.86 -23.83
C ILE A 453 4.66 3.85 -24.95
N LEU A 454 5.27 4.06 -26.12
CA LEU A 454 5.17 3.14 -27.27
C LEU A 454 5.76 1.76 -26.95
N ASN A 455 6.91 1.72 -26.27
CA ASN A 455 7.55 0.47 -25.86
C ASN A 455 6.76 -0.30 -24.79
N GLU A 456 6.10 0.41 -23.88
CA GLU A 456 5.24 -0.20 -22.87
C GLU A 456 3.90 -0.69 -23.45
N GLY A 457 3.51 -0.21 -24.63
CA GLY A 457 2.20 -0.47 -25.23
C GLY A 457 1.15 0.50 -24.67
N PRO A 458 0.75 1.53 -25.44
CA PRO A 458 -0.18 2.57 -24.97
C PRO A 458 -1.50 2.03 -24.43
N ASP A 459 -2.04 0.98 -25.07
CA ASP A 459 -3.29 0.31 -24.68
C ASP A 459 -3.20 -0.42 -23.33
N THR A 460 -2.02 -0.47 -22.70
CA THR A 460 -1.83 -1.09 -21.38
C THR A 460 -1.72 -0.08 -20.25
N ILE A 461 -1.62 1.22 -20.55
CA ILE A 461 -1.34 2.29 -19.59
C ILE A 461 -2.65 2.99 -19.20
N ALA A 462 -3.03 2.89 -17.93
CA ALA A 462 -4.23 3.52 -17.40
C ALA A 462 -4.05 5.02 -17.19
N LEU A 463 -2.90 5.41 -16.65
CA LEU A 463 -2.62 6.79 -16.33
C LEU A 463 -1.13 7.13 -16.34
N ILE A 464 -0.85 8.42 -16.50
CA ILE A 464 0.43 9.05 -16.19
C ILE A 464 0.24 9.93 -14.94
N GLN A 465 0.99 9.66 -13.87
CA GLN A 465 0.88 10.33 -12.56
C GLN A 465 2.12 11.14 -12.21
N PHE A 466 1.93 12.43 -11.93
CA PHE A 466 3.01 13.36 -11.57
C PHE A 466 2.57 14.36 -10.51
N GLU A 467 3.53 14.78 -9.70
CA GLU A 467 3.40 16.05 -8.98
C GLU A 467 3.55 17.20 -9.99
N SER A 468 2.62 18.16 -10.00
CA SER A 468 2.72 19.34 -10.86
C SER A 468 3.94 20.22 -10.54
N VAL A 469 4.45 20.10 -9.31
CA VAL A 469 5.74 20.62 -8.84
C VAL A 469 6.38 19.53 -7.98
N ILE A 470 7.50 18.96 -8.44
CA ILE A 470 8.09 17.78 -7.79
C ILE A 470 8.86 18.21 -6.53
N ARG A 471 8.36 17.87 -5.34
CA ARG A 471 9.08 18.21 -4.09
C ARG A 471 10.30 17.32 -3.89
N GLY A 472 10.15 16.02 -4.11
CA GLY A 472 11.17 15.02 -3.78
C GLY A 472 12.52 15.34 -4.44
N GLY A 473 12.48 15.89 -5.65
CA GLY A 473 13.64 16.37 -6.39
C GLY A 473 14.09 17.80 -6.09
N GLY A 474 13.46 18.52 -5.16
CA GLY A 474 13.86 19.87 -4.74
C GLY A 474 13.05 21.02 -5.35
N VAL A 475 11.71 20.93 -5.39
CA VAL A 475 10.83 21.96 -6.00
C VAL A 475 11.17 22.16 -7.47
N ILE A 476 10.89 21.13 -8.27
CA ILE A 476 11.15 21.15 -9.71
C ILE A 476 9.84 21.46 -10.44
N MET A 477 9.84 22.57 -11.16
CA MET A 477 8.85 22.87 -12.19
C MET A 477 9.29 22.18 -13.49
N PRO A 478 8.44 21.35 -14.13
CA PRO A 478 8.61 20.97 -15.52
C PRO A 478 8.89 22.19 -16.43
N PRO A 479 9.74 22.04 -17.46
CA PRO A 479 10.07 23.14 -18.35
C PRO A 479 8.84 23.60 -19.16
N PRO A 480 8.83 24.85 -19.65
CA PRO A 480 7.71 25.41 -20.41
C PRO A 480 7.29 24.52 -21.59
N GLY A 481 5.99 24.26 -21.72
CA GLY A 481 5.45 23.41 -22.79
C GLY A 481 5.45 21.90 -22.48
N TYR A 482 6.19 21.43 -21.48
CA TYR A 482 6.25 20.00 -21.16
C TYR A 482 4.90 19.47 -20.71
N MET A 483 4.22 20.18 -19.79
CA MET A 483 2.93 19.74 -19.24
C MET A 483 1.83 19.73 -20.30
N GLN A 484 1.85 20.69 -21.22
CA GLN A 484 0.97 20.72 -22.40
C GLN A 484 1.28 19.54 -23.33
N GLY A 485 2.55 19.22 -23.54
CA GLY A 485 2.97 18.05 -24.32
C GLY A 485 2.52 16.73 -23.69
N VAL A 486 2.65 16.56 -22.36
CA VAL A 486 2.15 15.38 -21.64
C VAL A 486 0.63 15.26 -21.80
N ARG A 487 -0.11 16.36 -21.66
CA ARG A 487 -1.56 16.39 -21.90
C ARG A 487 -1.90 15.93 -23.32
N ALA A 488 -1.20 16.45 -24.33
CA ALA A 488 -1.41 16.06 -25.73
C ALA A 488 -1.08 14.58 -25.99
N ILE A 489 -0.03 14.03 -25.36
CA ILE A 489 0.32 12.60 -25.42
C ILE A 489 -0.79 11.76 -24.78
N CYS A 490 -1.27 12.15 -23.60
CA CYS A 490 -2.40 11.51 -22.92
C CYS A 490 -3.64 11.45 -23.81
N ASP A 491 -3.99 12.56 -24.48
CA ASP A 491 -5.13 12.64 -25.38
C ASP A 491 -4.95 11.76 -26.63
N LYS A 492 -3.74 11.74 -27.19
CA LYS A 492 -3.40 10.93 -28.38
C LYS A 492 -3.54 9.43 -28.13
N TYR A 493 -3.21 8.97 -26.93
CA TYR A 493 -3.13 7.54 -26.60
C TYR A 493 -4.24 7.05 -25.66
N ASP A 494 -5.23 7.89 -25.36
CA ASP A 494 -6.32 7.58 -24.42
C ASP A 494 -5.77 7.16 -23.03
N ILE A 495 -4.78 7.89 -22.53
CA ILE A 495 -4.17 7.66 -21.22
C ILE A 495 -4.62 8.78 -20.29
N LEU A 496 -5.11 8.45 -19.09
CA LEU A 496 -5.53 9.48 -18.15
C LEU A 496 -4.33 10.26 -17.60
N MET A 497 -4.46 11.57 -17.49
CA MET A 497 -3.50 12.43 -16.82
C MET A 497 -3.90 12.61 -15.35
N HIS A 498 -2.99 12.30 -14.43
CA HIS A 498 -3.20 12.46 -12.98
C HIS A 498 -2.18 13.46 -12.40
N CYS A 499 -2.66 14.60 -11.94
CA CYS A 499 -1.87 15.55 -11.16
C CYS A 499 -2.01 15.29 -9.66
N ASP A 500 -0.90 14.94 -9.01
CA ASP A 500 -0.77 14.86 -7.56
C ASP A 500 -0.46 16.26 -6.99
N GLU A 501 -1.48 16.87 -6.41
CA GLU A 501 -1.49 18.20 -5.79
C GLU A 501 -1.43 18.09 -4.26
N VAL A 502 -1.05 16.94 -3.69
CA VAL A 502 -1.02 16.73 -2.23
C VAL A 502 -0.19 17.78 -1.50
N MET A 503 0.87 18.29 -2.12
CA MET A 503 1.76 19.31 -1.52
C MET A 503 1.46 20.72 -1.97
N VAL A 504 1.20 20.90 -3.27
CA VAL A 504 1.10 22.23 -3.88
C VAL A 504 -0.33 22.75 -4.01
N GLY A 505 -1.33 21.89 -3.78
CA GLY A 505 -2.73 22.29 -3.72
C GLY A 505 -3.01 23.26 -2.59
N PHE A 506 -4.09 24.02 -2.78
CA PHE A 506 -4.60 25.05 -1.87
C PHE A 506 -3.60 26.20 -1.63
N GLY A 507 -3.08 26.79 -2.71
CA GLY A 507 -2.45 28.13 -2.65
C GLY A 507 -0.92 28.18 -2.56
N ARG A 508 -0.25 27.04 -2.38
CA ARG A 508 1.21 27.00 -2.13
C ARG A 508 2.05 27.68 -3.22
N THR A 509 1.60 27.58 -4.47
CA THR A 509 2.31 28.09 -5.66
C THR A 509 1.85 29.50 -6.07
N GLY A 510 1.04 30.18 -5.23
CA GLY A 510 0.33 31.40 -5.63
C GLY A 510 -0.89 31.13 -6.52
N LYS A 511 -1.07 29.90 -7.02
CA LYS A 511 -2.31 29.40 -7.62
C LYS A 511 -2.99 28.41 -6.68
N LEU A 512 -4.28 28.17 -6.89
CA LEU A 512 -5.03 27.24 -6.07
C LEU A 512 -4.48 25.82 -6.21
N PHE A 513 -4.14 25.38 -7.43
CA PHE A 513 -3.46 24.12 -7.69
C PHE A 513 -2.21 24.36 -8.57
N GLY A 514 -1.16 23.58 -8.35
CA GLY A 514 0.11 23.70 -9.05
C GLY A 514 0.00 23.54 -10.57
N PHE A 515 -0.88 22.66 -11.06
CA PHE A 515 -1.09 22.46 -12.49
C PHE A 515 -1.63 23.71 -13.20
N GLN A 516 -2.24 24.66 -12.47
CA GLN A 516 -2.74 25.91 -13.04
C GLN A 516 -1.62 26.89 -13.43
N ASN A 517 -0.37 26.60 -13.09
CA ASN A 517 0.80 27.33 -13.60
C ASN A 517 1.11 26.98 -15.07
N TYR A 518 0.46 25.95 -15.63
CA TYR A 518 0.64 25.53 -17.02
C TYR A 518 -0.62 25.84 -17.82
N GLU A 519 -0.51 26.79 -18.74
CA GLU A 519 -1.64 27.25 -19.55
C GLU A 519 -2.29 26.10 -20.33
N GLY A 520 -3.63 26.05 -20.28
CA GLY A 520 -4.44 25.06 -21.01
C GLY A 520 -4.39 23.63 -20.46
N VAL A 521 -3.64 23.37 -19.38
CA VAL A 521 -3.50 22.04 -18.80
C VAL A 521 -4.61 21.80 -17.78
N ILE A 522 -5.48 20.84 -18.07
CA ILE A 522 -6.47 20.34 -17.10
C ILE A 522 -6.33 18.80 -17.04
N PRO A 523 -5.98 18.21 -15.89
CA PRO A 523 -5.81 16.77 -15.75
C PRO A 523 -7.16 16.03 -15.75
N ASP A 524 -7.12 14.71 -15.89
CA ASP A 524 -8.30 13.84 -15.78
C ASP A 524 -8.62 13.50 -14.32
N ILE A 525 -7.59 13.38 -13.50
CA ILE A 525 -7.67 13.12 -12.06
C ILE A 525 -6.76 14.09 -11.32
N VAL A 526 -7.22 14.63 -10.20
CA VAL A 526 -6.45 15.43 -9.25
C VAL A 526 -6.52 14.78 -7.88
N THR A 527 -5.39 14.64 -7.19
CA THR A 527 -5.39 14.28 -5.77
C THR A 527 -4.83 15.43 -4.95
N ALA A 528 -5.41 15.71 -3.79
CA ALA A 528 -4.88 16.70 -2.87
C ALA A 528 -5.11 16.27 -1.41
N ALA A 529 -4.33 16.80 -0.47
CA ALA A 529 -4.51 16.58 0.96
C ALA A 529 -4.00 17.80 1.71
N LYS A 530 -3.42 17.64 2.90
CA LYS A 530 -2.59 18.65 3.57
C LYS A 530 -3.30 20.01 3.68
N GLY A 531 -3.06 20.92 2.74
CA GLY A 531 -3.68 22.24 2.68
C GLY A 531 -5.21 22.26 2.69
N ILE A 532 -5.90 21.17 2.29
CA ILE A 532 -7.38 21.12 2.27
C ILE A 532 -8.01 21.42 3.64
N THR A 533 -7.35 20.98 4.71
CA THR A 533 -7.71 21.24 6.11
C THR A 533 -6.63 22.02 6.85
N SER A 534 -5.58 22.47 6.14
CA SER A 534 -4.35 22.99 6.74
C SER A 534 -3.78 22.09 7.85
N ALA A 535 -3.89 20.77 7.67
CA ALA A 535 -3.52 19.72 8.63
C ALA A 535 -4.24 19.74 10.00
N ILE A 536 -5.31 20.54 10.16
CA ILE A 536 -6.10 20.60 11.41
C ILE A 536 -6.77 19.24 11.68
N LEU A 537 -7.33 18.62 10.63
CA LEU A 537 -7.88 17.26 10.68
C LEU A 537 -7.44 16.45 9.45
N PRO A 538 -7.28 15.11 9.56
CA PRO A 538 -6.95 14.26 8.42
C PRO A 538 -8.06 14.27 7.38
N LEU A 539 -7.75 14.79 6.19
CA LEU A 539 -8.60 14.71 5.01
C LEU A 539 -7.75 14.85 3.75
N SER A 540 -8.23 14.24 2.68
CA SER A 540 -7.72 14.36 1.33
C SER A 540 -8.89 14.35 0.35
N MET A 541 -8.59 14.65 -0.91
CA MET A 541 -9.54 14.57 -2.01
C MET A 541 -8.89 13.84 -3.18
N MET A 542 -9.73 13.12 -3.92
CA MET A 542 -9.52 12.72 -5.29
C MET A 542 -10.68 13.30 -6.09
N ALA A 543 -10.36 14.17 -7.05
CA ALA A 543 -11.30 14.75 -7.99
C ALA A 543 -11.05 14.15 -9.37
N CYS A 544 -12.09 13.91 -10.15
CA CYS A 544 -12.00 13.42 -11.51
C CYS A 544 -13.01 14.10 -12.43
N ARG A 545 -12.74 14.03 -13.73
CA ARG A 545 -13.62 14.56 -14.78
C ARG A 545 -14.99 13.90 -14.75
N LYS A 546 -16.02 14.61 -15.20
CA LYS A 546 -17.41 14.12 -15.16
C LYS A 546 -17.57 12.77 -15.86
N HIS A 547 -16.98 12.59 -17.03
CA HIS A 547 -17.08 11.34 -17.79
C HIS A 547 -16.47 10.12 -17.05
N ILE A 548 -15.52 10.34 -16.13
CA ILE A 548 -14.96 9.30 -15.27
C ILE A 548 -15.94 8.93 -14.17
N MET A 549 -16.52 9.94 -13.50
CA MET A 549 -17.56 9.75 -12.48
C MET A 549 -18.76 8.98 -13.05
N ASP A 550 -19.26 9.41 -14.21
CA ASP A 550 -20.40 8.79 -14.89
C ASP A 550 -20.11 7.32 -15.26
N GLY A 551 -18.84 6.98 -15.51
CA GLY A 551 -18.41 5.60 -15.75
C GLY A 551 -18.57 4.65 -14.56
N PHE A 552 -18.90 5.16 -13.37
CA PHE A 552 -19.16 4.39 -12.15
C PHE A 552 -20.63 4.42 -11.69
N GLU A 553 -21.57 4.89 -12.52
CA GLU A 553 -23.00 4.86 -12.18
C GLU A 553 -23.50 3.42 -11.91
N ASP A 554 -23.12 2.48 -12.77
CA ASP A 554 -23.57 1.09 -12.70
C ASP A 554 -22.55 0.12 -12.06
N LYS A 555 -21.40 0.64 -11.59
CA LYS A 555 -20.33 -0.19 -10.98
C LYS A 555 -19.59 0.55 -9.87
N PRO A 556 -19.22 -0.12 -8.77
CA PRO A 556 -18.45 0.53 -7.71
C PRO A 556 -17.06 0.92 -8.22
N LEU A 557 -16.47 1.99 -7.66
CA LEU A 557 -15.10 2.43 -7.95
C LEU A 557 -14.04 1.38 -7.54
N GLY A 558 -14.38 0.47 -6.63
CA GLY A 558 -13.51 -0.64 -6.23
C GLY A 558 -12.41 -0.24 -5.23
N TRP A 559 -12.57 0.92 -4.58
CA TRP A 559 -11.75 1.37 -3.46
C TRP A 559 -12.66 1.81 -2.30
N GLY A 560 -12.18 1.68 -1.06
CA GLY A 560 -12.90 2.17 0.11
C GLY A 560 -12.00 2.24 1.36
N SER A 561 -12.38 3.12 2.28
CA SER A 561 -11.74 3.32 3.59
C SER A 561 -12.83 3.64 4.61
N THR A 562 -12.70 3.16 5.85
CA THR A 562 -13.72 3.36 6.90
C THR A 562 -14.00 4.84 7.14
N TYR A 563 -12.95 5.66 7.15
CA TYR A 563 -13.04 7.09 7.46
C TYR A 563 -13.15 7.99 6.22
N GLN A 564 -13.40 7.42 5.03
CA GLN A 564 -13.67 8.25 3.86
C GLN A 564 -14.86 9.18 4.12
N ALA A 565 -14.77 10.42 3.66
CA ALA A 565 -15.78 11.46 3.81
C ALA A 565 -16.21 11.69 5.28
N HIS A 566 -15.26 11.63 6.23
CA HIS A 566 -15.53 11.83 7.66
C HIS A 566 -16.19 13.21 7.90
N PRO A 567 -17.45 13.29 8.41
CA PRO A 567 -18.20 14.54 8.47
C PRO A 567 -17.47 15.69 9.17
N VAL A 568 -16.84 15.42 10.32
CA VAL A 568 -16.09 16.44 11.08
C VAL A 568 -14.89 16.99 10.30
N ALA A 569 -14.11 16.14 9.63
CA ALA A 569 -12.98 16.58 8.81
C ALA A 569 -13.47 17.36 7.57
N MET A 570 -14.60 16.95 6.98
CA MET A 570 -15.25 17.67 5.87
C MET A 570 -15.73 19.06 6.30
N ALA A 571 -16.26 19.22 7.52
CA ALA A 571 -16.65 20.52 8.05
C ALA A 571 -15.44 21.45 8.25
N CYS A 572 -14.35 20.90 8.81
CA CYS A 572 -13.08 21.60 8.92
C CYS A 572 -12.57 22.07 7.55
N ALA A 573 -12.56 21.19 6.55
CA ALA A 573 -12.16 21.54 5.20
C ALA A 573 -13.06 22.62 4.59
N TYR A 574 -14.39 22.49 4.73
CA TYR A 574 -15.33 23.46 4.18
C TYR A 574 -15.11 24.87 4.74
N GLU A 575 -14.94 24.99 6.06
CA GLU A 575 -14.67 26.28 6.69
C GLU A 575 -13.24 26.78 6.43
N ASN A 576 -12.24 25.90 6.38
CA ASN A 576 -10.85 26.24 6.03
C ASN A 576 -10.77 26.82 4.62
N LEU A 577 -11.40 26.19 3.62
CA LEU A 577 -11.40 26.69 2.24
C LEU A 577 -12.13 28.03 2.13
N LYS A 578 -13.26 28.20 2.83
CA LYS A 578 -13.96 29.49 2.89
C LYS A 578 -13.07 30.58 3.48
N TYR A 579 -12.35 30.27 4.56
CA TYR A 579 -11.40 31.20 5.17
C TYR A 579 -10.29 31.58 4.19
N MET A 580 -9.66 30.59 3.54
CA MET A 580 -8.57 30.84 2.59
C MET A 580 -9.00 31.73 1.41
N ILE A 581 -10.22 31.56 0.92
CA ILE A 581 -10.79 32.38 -0.16
C ILE A 581 -11.13 33.78 0.35
N LYS A 582 -11.76 33.90 1.53
CA LYS A 582 -12.22 35.17 2.07
C LYS A 582 -11.07 36.10 2.47
N GLU A 583 -10.02 35.54 3.08
CA GLU A 583 -8.83 36.29 3.50
C GLU A 583 -7.79 36.45 2.39
N ASP A 584 -8.14 36.08 1.15
CA ASP A 584 -7.28 36.17 -0.04
C ASP A 584 -5.85 35.64 0.18
N ILE A 585 -5.75 34.42 0.74
CA ILE A 585 -4.45 33.80 1.03
C ILE A 585 -3.60 33.64 -0.24
N LEU A 586 -4.23 33.43 -1.39
CA LEU A 586 -3.53 33.31 -2.67
C LEU A 586 -2.95 34.66 -3.12
N GLY A 587 -3.72 35.75 -2.98
CA GLY A 587 -3.21 37.11 -3.22
C GLY A 587 -2.02 37.42 -2.32
N HIS A 588 -2.12 37.12 -1.03
CA HIS A 588 -1.00 37.30 -0.08
C HIS A 588 0.26 36.51 -0.48
N VAL A 589 0.12 35.26 -0.96
CA VAL A 589 1.25 34.48 -1.48
C VAL A 589 1.90 35.18 -2.68
N GLN A 590 1.10 35.67 -3.63
CA GLN A 590 1.59 36.37 -4.82
C GLN A 590 2.26 37.70 -4.47
N GLU A 591 1.76 38.41 -3.45
CA GLU A 591 2.37 39.65 -2.95
C GLU A 591 3.74 39.43 -2.31
N LEU A 592 3.93 38.31 -1.61
CA LEU A 592 5.20 37.98 -0.95
C LEU A 592 6.21 37.25 -1.84
N GLU A 593 5.78 36.63 -2.94
CA GLU A 593 6.66 35.87 -3.85
C GLU A 593 7.90 36.66 -4.31
N PRO A 594 7.83 37.95 -4.72
CA PRO A 594 9.02 38.72 -5.08
C PRO A 594 10.01 38.91 -3.92
N VAL A 595 9.51 39.05 -2.68
CA VAL A 595 10.36 39.17 -1.47
C VAL A 595 11.01 37.82 -1.18
N PHE A 596 10.24 36.74 -1.31
CA PHE A 596 10.71 35.37 -1.14
C PHE A 596 11.86 35.05 -2.10
N GLU A 597 11.69 35.37 -3.39
CA GLU A 597 12.72 35.20 -4.42
C GLU A 597 13.98 36.01 -4.10
N ASP A 598 13.83 37.29 -3.73
CA ASP A 598 14.95 38.18 -3.42
C ASP A 598 15.81 37.65 -2.27
N CYS A 599 15.17 37.14 -1.22
CA CYS A 599 15.86 36.48 -0.10
C CYS A 599 16.57 35.20 -0.55
N MET A 600 15.93 34.34 -1.34
CA MET A 600 16.58 33.12 -1.84
C MET A 600 17.78 33.42 -2.72
N ARG A 601 17.66 34.40 -3.61
CA ARG A 601 18.77 34.88 -4.43
C ARG A 601 19.93 35.37 -3.57
N THR A 602 19.62 36.20 -2.57
CA THR A 602 20.63 36.75 -1.64
C THR A 602 21.38 35.64 -0.91
N LEU A 603 20.70 34.63 -0.35
CA LEU A 603 21.39 33.52 0.31
C LEU A 603 22.24 32.68 -0.65
N THR A 604 21.80 32.51 -1.89
CA THR A 604 22.58 31.81 -2.92
C THR A 604 23.85 32.57 -3.29
N GLU A 605 23.82 33.91 -3.28
CA GLU A 605 24.99 34.76 -3.53
C GLU A 605 25.95 34.81 -2.32
N SER A 606 25.42 34.73 -1.10
CA SER A 606 26.19 34.83 0.14
C SER A 606 26.87 33.53 0.57
N HIS A 607 26.28 32.38 0.24
CA HIS A 607 26.76 31.08 0.74
C HIS A 607 27.37 30.23 -0.38
N PRO A 608 28.70 30.00 -0.37
CA PRO A 608 29.37 29.27 -1.43
C PRO A 608 28.96 27.79 -1.49
N SER A 609 28.42 27.21 -0.41
CA SER A 609 27.86 25.85 -0.44
C SER A 609 26.51 25.73 -1.14
N ILE A 610 25.87 26.84 -1.52
CA ILE A 610 24.59 26.84 -2.24
C ILE A 610 24.84 27.05 -3.73
N LYS A 611 24.49 26.04 -4.53
CA LYS A 611 24.70 26.04 -5.98
C LYS A 611 23.66 26.88 -6.70
N GLN A 612 22.40 26.72 -6.32
CA GLN A 612 21.24 27.34 -6.96
C GLN A 612 20.03 27.27 -6.03
N TYR A 613 19.02 28.07 -6.35
CA TYR A 613 17.69 28.00 -5.77
C TYR A 613 16.63 27.76 -6.84
N ARG A 614 15.49 27.22 -6.41
CA ARG A 614 14.25 27.13 -7.20
C ARG A 614 13.09 27.52 -6.32
N HIS A 615 12.11 28.21 -6.90
CA HIS A 615 10.88 28.55 -6.20
C HIS A 615 9.67 28.66 -7.14
N VAL A 616 8.48 28.62 -6.54
CA VAL A 616 7.20 29.03 -7.12
C VAL A 616 6.25 29.38 -5.98
N GLY A 617 5.68 30.58 -6.00
CA GLY A 617 4.96 31.14 -4.84
C GLY A 617 5.82 31.09 -3.58
N MET A 618 5.28 30.53 -2.49
CA MET A 618 6.03 30.31 -1.24
C MET A 618 6.43 28.84 -1.09
N PHE A 619 6.96 28.26 -2.16
CA PHE A 619 7.59 26.95 -2.14
C PHE A 619 8.97 27.04 -2.76
N GLY A 620 10.00 26.99 -1.92
CA GLY A 620 11.40 27.14 -2.30
C GLY A 620 12.26 25.93 -1.95
N CYS A 621 13.39 25.82 -2.63
CA CYS A 621 14.44 24.86 -2.31
C CYS A 621 15.81 25.39 -2.74
N PHE A 622 16.82 25.15 -1.90
CA PHE A 622 18.23 25.28 -2.27
C PHE A 622 18.87 23.93 -2.58
N ASP A 623 19.80 23.92 -3.53
CA ASP A 623 20.70 22.80 -3.77
C ASP A 623 22.07 23.10 -3.19
N ALA A 624 22.59 22.20 -2.36
CA ALA A 624 23.96 22.27 -1.90
C ALA A 624 24.94 21.62 -2.88
N HIS A 625 26.20 22.08 -2.88
CA HIS A 625 27.32 21.48 -3.63
C HIS A 625 28.63 21.53 -2.86
N LEU A 626 29.52 20.58 -3.15
CA LEU A 626 30.90 20.56 -2.64
C LEU A 626 31.77 21.59 -3.38
N PRO A 627 32.95 21.99 -2.83
CA PRO A 627 33.83 22.97 -3.47
C PRO A 627 34.26 22.64 -4.91
N ASN A 628 34.19 21.36 -5.30
CA ASN A 628 34.46 20.89 -6.66
C ASN A 628 33.24 20.98 -7.60
N GLY A 629 32.09 21.48 -7.14
CA GLY A 629 30.84 21.60 -7.87
C GLY A 629 29.94 20.35 -7.84
N GLU A 630 30.38 19.26 -7.21
CA GLU A 630 29.65 17.99 -7.18
C GLU A 630 28.54 17.99 -6.11
N ASN A 631 27.55 17.12 -6.31
CA ASN A 631 26.49 16.92 -5.33
C ASN A 631 27.07 16.26 -4.05
N PRO A 632 26.85 16.80 -2.84
CA PRO A 632 27.46 16.25 -1.63
C PRO A 632 26.98 14.84 -1.28
N GLN A 633 25.73 14.50 -1.67
CA GLN A 633 25.16 13.18 -1.42
C GLN A 633 23.94 12.88 -2.29
N LEU A 634 23.64 11.60 -2.46
CA LEU A 634 22.34 11.18 -2.95
C LEU A 634 21.33 11.10 -1.79
N GLN A 635 20.04 11.21 -2.08
CA GLN A 635 19.01 11.23 -1.03
C GLN A 635 18.90 9.91 -0.24
N HIS A 636 19.38 8.81 -0.82
CA HIS A 636 19.28 7.48 -0.24
C HIS A 636 20.54 7.06 0.53
N THR A 637 21.60 7.87 0.49
CA THR A 637 22.82 7.60 1.26
C THR A 637 22.67 8.13 2.68
N ALA A 638 23.58 7.73 3.56
CA ALA A 638 23.68 8.32 4.88
C ALA A 638 23.82 9.84 4.78
N VAL A 639 23.22 10.56 5.73
CA VAL A 639 23.27 12.02 5.77
C VAL A 639 24.70 12.45 6.10
N HIS A 640 25.27 13.28 5.24
CA HIS A 640 26.59 13.88 5.42
C HIS A 640 26.60 14.75 6.68
N GLU A 641 27.71 14.70 7.44
CA GLU A 641 27.84 15.34 8.75
C GLU A 641 27.52 16.85 8.70
N ALA A 642 27.92 17.53 7.62
CA ALA A 642 27.61 18.94 7.38
C ALA A 642 26.10 19.25 7.47
N PHE A 643 25.23 18.39 6.91
CA PHE A 643 23.78 18.61 7.02
C PHE A 643 23.22 18.31 8.42
N VAL A 644 23.90 17.47 9.20
CA VAL A 644 23.58 17.26 10.61
C VAL A 644 23.90 18.53 11.41
N LYS A 645 25.08 19.11 11.20
CA LYS A 645 25.49 20.39 11.81
C LYS A 645 24.57 21.53 11.39
N TYR A 646 24.26 21.64 10.11
CA TYR A 646 23.26 22.58 9.60
C TYR A 646 21.90 22.41 10.29
N ARG A 647 21.39 21.18 10.42
CA ARG A 647 20.11 20.92 11.13
C ARG A 647 20.15 21.37 12.59
N MET A 648 21.28 21.18 13.28
CA MET A 648 21.47 21.67 14.65
C MET A 648 21.44 23.20 14.68
N ALA A 649 22.25 23.86 13.86
CA ALA A 649 22.30 25.32 13.77
C ALA A 649 20.94 25.92 13.38
N TYR A 650 20.23 25.29 12.44
CA TYR A 650 18.88 25.63 12.02
C TYR A 650 17.90 25.61 13.21
N THR A 651 17.95 24.57 14.03
CA THR A 651 17.11 24.43 15.23
C THR A 651 17.53 25.40 16.35
N GLU A 652 18.83 25.64 16.51
CA GLU A 652 19.39 26.60 17.48
C GLU A 652 18.97 28.04 17.16
N ASN A 653 18.96 28.42 15.88
CA ASN A 653 18.44 29.68 15.37
C ASN A 653 16.90 29.80 15.45
N GLY A 654 16.22 28.79 15.99
CA GLY A 654 14.78 28.81 16.21
C GLY A 654 13.96 28.55 14.96
N LEU A 655 14.49 27.81 13.99
CA LEU A 655 13.69 27.25 12.89
C LEU A 655 13.32 25.79 13.20
N ILE A 656 12.14 25.37 12.76
CA ILE A 656 11.75 23.97 12.74
C ILE A 656 11.19 23.61 11.37
N GLY A 657 11.52 22.42 10.87
CA GLY A 657 11.09 22.02 9.54
C GLY A 657 11.69 20.70 9.07
N LEU A 658 11.09 20.18 8.00
CA LEU A 658 11.51 18.94 7.37
C LEU A 658 12.68 19.19 6.40
N LEU A 659 13.89 18.88 6.85
CA LEU A 659 15.11 18.94 6.02
C LEU A 659 15.37 17.60 5.34
N ARG A 660 15.71 17.62 4.04
CA ARG A 660 16.02 16.43 3.23
C ARG A 660 17.24 16.64 2.33
N ALA A 661 18.42 16.49 2.94
CA ALA A 661 19.69 16.59 2.25
C ALA A 661 19.72 15.79 0.91
N PRO A 662 20.35 16.35 -0.15
CA PRO A 662 21.06 17.63 -0.20
C PRO A 662 20.13 18.86 -0.43
N HIS A 663 18.81 18.66 -0.45
CA HIS A 663 17.82 19.71 -0.74
C HIS A 663 17.37 20.41 0.56
N LEU A 664 17.45 21.74 0.59
CA LEU A 664 17.03 22.56 1.72
C LEU A 664 15.72 23.29 1.39
N HIS A 665 14.59 22.71 1.80
CA HIS A 665 13.26 23.25 1.51
C HIS A 665 12.93 24.47 2.37
N VAL A 666 12.21 25.41 1.76
CA VAL A 666 11.58 26.57 2.40
C VAL A 666 10.11 26.58 2.00
N ALA A 667 9.20 26.47 2.96
CA ALA A 667 7.76 26.41 2.70
C ALA A 667 6.96 26.85 3.94
N PRO A 668 7.09 28.10 4.41
CA PRO A 668 6.42 28.57 5.63
C PRO A 668 4.89 28.52 5.48
N PRO A 669 4.12 28.59 6.58
CA PRO A 669 2.67 28.78 6.50
C PRO A 669 2.33 29.96 5.59
N LEU A 670 1.25 29.84 4.84
CA LEU A 670 0.83 30.85 3.85
C LEU A 670 0.32 32.13 4.49
N THR A 671 0.08 32.14 5.81
CA THR A 671 -0.30 33.32 6.59
C THR A 671 0.91 34.10 7.13
N ILE A 672 2.15 33.67 6.81
CA ILE A 672 3.37 34.34 7.26
C ILE A 672 3.38 35.81 6.82
N THR A 673 3.73 36.71 7.73
CA THR A 673 3.89 38.13 7.39
C THR A 673 5.23 38.39 6.70
N LYS A 674 5.37 39.54 6.03
CA LYS A 674 6.65 39.95 5.43
C LYS A 674 7.80 39.97 6.46
N ASP A 675 7.54 40.47 7.66
CA ASP A 675 8.58 40.59 8.70
C ASP A 675 9.00 39.21 9.23
N GLU A 676 8.06 38.30 9.43
CA GLU A 676 8.35 36.91 9.82
C GLU A 676 9.09 36.15 8.71
N LEU A 677 8.76 36.43 7.44
CA LEU A 677 9.47 35.85 6.30
C LEU A 677 10.94 36.32 6.27
N LEU A 678 11.18 37.61 6.45
CA LEU A 678 12.54 38.17 6.52
C LEU A 678 13.32 37.60 7.72
N ASP A 679 12.69 37.51 8.91
CA ASP A 679 13.28 36.89 10.10
C ASP A 679 13.65 35.42 9.87
N GLY A 680 12.81 34.66 9.17
CA GLY A 680 13.09 33.26 8.87
C GLY A 680 14.27 33.07 7.91
N PHE A 681 14.40 33.93 6.89
CA PHE A 681 15.57 33.92 6.01
C PHE A 681 16.85 34.35 6.73
N ASP A 682 16.80 35.34 7.62
CA ASP A 682 17.93 35.74 8.48
C ASP A 682 18.39 34.58 9.40
N ARG A 683 17.44 33.84 9.99
CA ARG A 683 17.77 32.64 10.76
C ARG A 683 18.39 31.53 9.90
N GLN A 684 17.94 31.39 8.67
CA GLN A 684 18.47 30.39 7.74
C GLN A 684 19.88 30.75 7.27
N ASP A 685 20.14 32.03 6.96
CA ASP A 685 21.47 32.58 6.67
C ASP A 685 22.48 32.18 7.76
N ARG A 686 22.15 32.48 9.02
CA ARG A 686 22.98 32.08 10.18
C ARG A 686 23.24 30.58 10.26
N ALA A 687 22.26 29.76 9.91
CA ALA A 687 22.42 28.30 9.91
C ALA A 687 23.29 27.79 8.76
N LEU A 688 23.26 28.45 7.60
CA LEU A 688 24.00 28.06 6.39
C LEU A 688 25.52 28.19 6.57
N TYR A 689 26.03 29.07 7.42
CA TYR A 689 27.47 29.09 7.75
C TYR A 689 27.98 27.75 8.30
N ALA A 690 27.17 27.03 9.09
CA ALA A 690 27.54 25.70 9.57
C ALA A 690 27.58 24.66 8.44
N LEU A 691 26.80 24.87 7.37
CA LEU A 691 26.83 24.05 6.17
C LEU A 691 28.08 24.36 5.33
N ASP A 692 28.39 25.65 5.12
CA ASP A 692 29.59 26.10 4.41
C ASP A 692 30.85 25.49 5.04
N GLU A 693 31.05 25.69 6.35
CA GLU A 693 32.17 25.13 7.10
C GLU A 693 32.17 23.60 7.03
N GLY A 694 31.01 22.98 7.20
CA GLY A 694 30.88 21.52 7.21
C GLY A 694 31.18 20.86 5.86
N LEU A 695 31.02 21.58 4.75
CA LEU A 695 31.37 21.12 3.40
C LEU A 695 32.76 21.57 2.94
N GLY A 696 33.46 22.36 3.76
CA GLY A 696 34.86 22.75 3.55
C GLY A 696 35.07 24.02 2.72
N TYR A 697 34.13 24.97 2.79
CA TYR A 697 34.24 26.29 2.17
C TYR A 697 34.92 27.34 3.04
#